data_AF-A0A4S8KVP2-F1
#
_entry.id   AF-A0A4S8KVP2-F1
#
_cell.length_a   1.000
_cell.length_b   1.000
_cell.length_c   1.000
_cell.angle_alpha   90.00
_cell.angle_beta   90.00
_cell.angle_gamma   90.00
#
_symmetry.space_group_name_H-M   'P 1'
#
loop_
_entity.id
_entity.type
_entity.pdbx_description
1 polymer ?
#
loop_
_entity_poly.entity_id
_entity_poly.type
_entity_poly.pdbx_seq_one_letter_code
_entity_poly.pdbx_strand_id
1 'polypeptide(L)'
;MESPHFGDRIQKEGDAIRKLLTRPSKTKINDLLNNFSVRELAADLQKVAPTMWGVLTSVSLREGKSRRNKELVFTAICAMLSVVRSQKANNFQVIMGLFLLGSGAAKREIAVFAQAGLSVNYSSVIEHVKALSEENLRIIQQVVKKFMCSVAWDNINFAFRVESQRLTSKDHFDSGTTSTLIIQQDPETNTPALHGTLPLNMKPSRKTTKQIIKNHSSLLLPPVEDTRRLDECLLWQLKQVALEHKSELAHLKIQFPSCPSIEQITPHVTQQYPLPAMHEDESSIDGTINVYDTIMRNLKLTNDDMKKHGLMFTDGDLLTDSLVDKVESARRNNNEPIEGMKASIRRFGLFHCKMSGARMVVNQHWGKPNSPWPGSLWWEHTNLLGRKPMSAGWQSKKSAPWKQSHELLQMSLAAHILDGFRIHCGHQDFDTWASEASMEEFNVVAEKVYHNLFTSTAFEKESEAAEPDIVFMNNILYNRDVLYYWLLVTSIKAGDIGRVILVLRVWMVMMRAPKTMPRYANAIFETLGRLQEYPEKLKKIFLHNWLVNLTGKPNGFKEVDLLQEHTNFWIKVIYDAKGVNRSWEWLSMISVCIYSLRDAMRKVQTSFDIPVYGTRHTIPDMSNEIRRITMKLQEEKIQQHVSSRPANNEVEPVKDLLSEGSKYANKRSAFSKYQEEDYMMVNLGFQDESLVETVDWDDEDEGDEEEYQLTPEDLAMDEEEPISMADELVDVAISIMDS
;
A
#
# COMPACT_ATOMS: atom_id res chain seq x y z
N MET A 1 67.39 32.51 -3.64
CA MET A 1 66.62 31.25 -3.52
C MET A 1 65.18 31.65 -3.31
N GLU A 2 64.41 31.73 -4.40
CA GLU A 2 62.99 32.07 -4.38
C GLU A 2 62.19 30.86 -3.88
N SER A 3 61.34 31.08 -2.89
CA SER A 3 60.45 30.04 -2.39
C SER A 3 59.27 29.83 -3.37
N PRO A 4 58.83 28.59 -3.65
CA PRO A 4 57.77 28.30 -4.62
C PRO A 4 56.40 28.62 -4.00
N HIS A 5 56.08 29.90 -3.82
CA HIS A 5 55.46 30.19 -2.52
C HIS A 5 53.94 30.01 -2.40
N PHE A 6 53.15 30.05 -3.48
CA PHE A 6 51.69 29.90 -3.35
C PHE A 6 50.98 29.34 -4.58
N GLY A 7 51.20 29.92 -5.77
CA GLY A 7 50.56 29.47 -7.02
C GLY A 7 50.85 27.99 -7.33
N ASP A 8 52.11 27.57 -7.25
CA ASP A 8 52.52 26.19 -7.48
C ASP A 8 51.92 25.21 -6.45
N ARG A 9 51.73 25.66 -5.20
CA ARG A 9 51.09 24.86 -4.15
C ARG A 9 49.61 24.64 -4.47
N ILE A 10 48.89 25.70 -4.81
CA ILE A 10 47.49 25.61 -5.25
C ILE A 10 47.35 24.76 -6.51
N GLN A 11 48.27 24.85 -7.47
CA GLN A 11 48.22 24.03 -8.67
C GLN A 11 48.41 22.54 -8.35
N LYS A 12 49.36 22.19 -7.47
CA LYS A 12 49.56 20.82 -6.98
C LYS A 12 48.36 20.30 -6.19
N GLU A 13 47.79 21.12 -5.31
CA GLU A 13 46.57 20.79 -4.57
C GLU A 13 45.37 20.60 -5.52
N GLY A 14 45.25 21.43 -6.56
CA GLY A 14 44.24 21.26 -7.61
C GLY A 14 44.38 19.93 -8.37
N ASP A 15 45.61 19.48 -8.63
CA ASP A 15 45.85 18.15 -9.20
C ASP A 15 45.54 17.01 -8.23
N ALA A 16 45.77 17.22 -6.93
CA ALA A 16 45.41 16.26 -5.89
C ALA A 16 43.88 16.13 -5.75
N ILE A 17 43.14 17.24 -5.74
CA ILE A 17 41.68 17.26 -5.77
C ILE A 17 41.15 16.56 -7.01
N ARG A 18 41.70 16.89 -8.19
CA ARG A 18 41.33 16.20 -9.44
C ARG A 18 41.51 14.70 -9.31
N LYS A 19 42.64 14.22 -8.77
CA LYS A 19 42.88 12.78 -8.56
C LYS A 19 41.88 12.17 -7.59
N LEU A 20 41.57 12.84 -6.47
CA LEU A 20 40.60 12.37 -5.47
C LEU A 20 39.20 12.21 -6.07
N LEU A 21 38.77 13.16 -6.90
CA LEU A 21 37.44 13.18 -7.52
C LEU A 21 37.37 12.44 -8.86
N THR A 22 38.51 11.96 -9.38
CA THR A 22 38.56 11.13 -10.59
C THR A 22 38.08 9.73 -10.26
N ARG A 23 37.03 9.30 -10.97
CA ARG A 23 36.49 7.94 -10.81
C ARG A 23 37.49 6.90 -11.32
N PRO A 24 37.78 5.83 -10.55
CA PRO A 24 38.46 4.66 -11.08
C PRO A 24 37.71 4.06 -12.28
N SER A 25 38.44 3.49 -13.23
CA SER A 25 37.81 2.78 -14.34
C SER A 25 36.99 1.60 -13.80
N LYS A 26 35.74 1.45 -14.27
CA LYS A 26 34.76 0.41 -13.89
C LYS A 26 34.02 0.59 -12.55
N THR A 27 34.12 1.73 -11.86
CA THR A 27 33.25 1.98 -10.70
C THR A 27 31.79 2.01 -11.12
N LYS A 28 30.96 1.19 -10.47
CA LYS A 28 29.52 1.12 -10.71
C LYS A 28 28.81 2.38 -10.20
N ILE A 29 27.67 2.72 -10.80
CA ILE A 29 26.87 3.87 -10.35
C ILE A 29 26.26 3.61 -8.98
N ASN A 30 25.85 2.37 -8.70
CA ASN A 30 25.41 1.99 -7.36
C ASN A 30 26.48 2.21 -6.29
N ASP A 31 27.75 1.86 -6.57
CA ASP A 31 28.86 2.07 -5.63
C ASP A 31 29.09 3.57 -5.39
N LEU A 32 28.92 4.39 -6.42
CA LEU A 32 29.03 5.84 -6.31
C LEU A 32 27.93 6.42 -5.40
N LEU A 33 26.68 5.99 -5.58
CA LEU A 33 25.55 6.44 -4.77
C LEU A 33 25.64 5.92 -3.33
N ASN A 34 26.17 4.71 -3.11
CA ASN A 34 26.29 4.10 -1.79
C ASN A 34 27.40 4.68 -0.94
N ASN A 35 28.52 5.06 -1.56
CA ASN A 35 29.68 5.59 -0.85
C ASN A 35 29.71 7.14 -0.81
N PHE A 36 28.64 7.81 -1.23
CA PHE A 36 28.61 9.26 -1.21
C PHE A 36 28.41 9.81 0.19
N SER A 37 29.40 10.58 0.66
CA SER A 37 29.32 11.34 1.89
C SER A 37 30.01 12.68 1.70
N VAL A 38 29.26 13.78 1.76
CA VAL A 38 29.85 15.14 1.64
C VAL A 38 30.77 15.44 2.83
N ARG A 39 30.49 14.88 4.01
CA ARG A 39 31.31 15.04 5.21
C ARG A 39 32.67 14.35 5.07
N GLU A 40 32.69 13.10 4.58
CA GLU A 40 33.94 12.39 4.32
C GLU A 40 34.73 13.06 3.20
N LEU A 41 34.05 13.47 2.13
CA LEU A 41 34.67 14.21 1.04
C LEU A 41 35.28 15.55 1.52
N ALA A 42 34.61 16.27 2.42
CA ALA A 42 35.14 17.50 3.03
C ALA A 42 36.45 17.22 3.79
N ALA A 43 36.46 16.18 4.63
CA ALA A 43 37.63 15.80 5.41
C ALA A 43 38.81 15.41 4.51
N ASP A 44 38.55 14.68 3.42
CA ASP A 44 39.60 14.30 2.47
C ASP A 44 40.10 15.49 1.64
N LEU A 45 39.21 16.37 1.21
CA LEU A 45 39.57 17.62 0.53
C LEU A 45 40.44 18.52 1.41
N GLN A 46 40.13 18.63 2.70
CA GLN A 46 40.94 19.38 3.65
C GLN A 46 42.36 18.81 3.80
N LYS A 47 42.50 17.47 3.74
CA LYS A 47 43.82 16.80 3.79
C LYS A 47 44.63 16.99 2.51
N VAL A 48 43.99 16.89 1.33
CA VAL A 48 44.70 16.93 0.04
C VAL A 48 44.92 18.35 -0.49
N ALA A 49 44.15 19.33 0.00
CA ALA A 49 44.24 20.73 -0.39
C ALA A 49 44.19 21.70 0.80
N PRO A 50 45.12 21.58 1.77
CA PRO A 50 45.09 22.37 3.00
C PRO A 50 45.29 23.87 2.75
N THR A 51 46.10 24.26 1.76
CA THR A 51 46.33 25.68 1.44
C THR A 51 45.06 26.30 0.88
N MET A 52 44.42 25.66 -0.09
CA MET A 52 43.16 26.15 -0.66
C MET A 52 42.02 26.17 0.36
N TRP A 53 41.92 25.13 1.20
CA TRP A 53 40.95 25.11 2.30
C TRP A 53 41.18 26.26 3.30
N GLY A 54 42.46 26.55 3.62
CA GLY A 54 42.84 27.69 4.45
C GLY A 54 42.47 29.04 3.83
N VAL A 55 42.60 29.19 2.51
CA VAL A 55 42.15 30.39 1.77
C VAL A 55 40.64 30.57 1.87
N LEU A 56 39.87 29.52 1.56
CA LEU A 56 38.40 29.57 1.66
C LEU A 56 37.93 29.89 3.08
N THR A 57 38.61 29.32 4.08
CA THR A 57 38.37 29.61 5.49
C THR A 57 38.63 31.08 5.80
N SER A 58 39.78 31.62 5.36
CA SER A 58 40.19 33.01 5.62
C SER A 58 39.27 34.03 4.94
N VAL A 59 38.91 33.80 3.68
CA VAL A 59 38.04 34.70 2.90
C VAL A 59 36.60 34.68 3.42
N SER A 60 36.17 33.60 4.07
CA SER A 60 34.82 33.46 4.64
C SER A 60 34.74 33.80 6.13
N LEU A 61 35.80 34.36 6.73
CA LEU A 61 35.76 34.87 8.10
C LEU A 61 34.74 36.00 8.18
N ARG A 62 33.83 35.91 9.15
CA ARG A 62 32.84 36.93 9.46
C ARG A 62 32.62 36.99 10.96
N GLU A 63 32.22 38.16 11.47
CA GLU A 63 31.72 38.28 12.83
C GLU A 63 30.27 37.76 12.90
N GLY A 64 29.99 36.86 13.84
CA GLY A 64 28.66 36.28 14.09
C GLY A 64 28.43 34.86 13.54
N LYS A 65 27.52 34.11 14.18
CA LYS A 65 27.17 32.72 13.81
C LYS A 65 26.53 32.68 12.41
N SER A 66 27.02 31.81 11.53
CA SER A 66 26.40 31.50 10.23
C SER A 66 25.40 30.36 10.38
N ARG A 67 24.23 30.47 9.75
CA ARG A 67 23.24 29.39 9.66
C ARG A 67 23.62 28.34 8.60
N ARG A 68 24.50 28.70 7.65
CA ARG A 68 24.96 27.83 6.56
C ARG A 68 26.29 27.17 6.92
N ASN A 69 26.38 25.86 6.72
CA ASN A 69 27.57 25.06 6.97
C ASN A 69 28.65 25.37 5.91
N LYS A 70 29.78 25.93 6.35
CA LYS A 70 30.86 26.39 5.48
C LYS A 70 31.58 25.24 4.78
N GLU A 71 31.73 24.10 5.46
CA GLU A 71 32.45 22.94 4.92
C GLU A 71 31.75 22.37 3.69
N LEU A 72 30.42 22.33 3.69
CA LEU A 72 29.63 21.92 2.53
C LEU A 72 29.89 22.82 1.31
N VAL A 73 29.94 24.13 1.54
CA VAL A 73 30.19 25.12 0.48
C VAL A 73 31.61 24.97 -0.05
N PHE A 74 32.60 24.76 0.82
CA PHE A 74 33.99 24.56 0.40
C PHE A 74 34.17 23.29 -0.40
N THR A 75 33.51 22.20 0.01
CA THR A 75 33.48 20.94 -0.74
C THR A 75 32.90 21.13 -2.14
N ALA A 76 31.77 21.84 -2.26
CA ALA A 76 31.18 22.15 -3.56
C ALA A 76 32.13 23.00 -4.43
N ILE A 77 32.82 24.00 -3.86
CA ILE A 77 33.81 24.82 -4.59
C ILE A 77 34.97 23.95 -5.10
N CYS A 78 35.55 23.11 -4.25
CA CYS A 78 36.62 22.19 -4.66
C CYS A 78 36.15 21.23 -5.75
N ALA A 79 34.91 20.75 -5.68
CA ALA A 79 34.32 19.90 -6.72
C ALA A 79 34.12 20.66 -8.05
N MET A 80 33.66 21.92 -8.01
CA MET A 80 33.55 22.78 -9.21
C MET A 80 34.93 23.00 -9.85
N LEU A 81 35.98 23.22 -9.05
CA LEU A 81 37.34 23.36 -9.58
C LEU A 81 37.84 22.05 -10.22
N SER A 82 37.49 20.91 -9.64
CA SER A 82 37.86 19.59 -10.16
C SER A 82 37.32 19.34 -11.58
N VAL A 83 36.04 19.67 -11.82
CA VAL A 83 35.40 19.40 -13.13
C VAL A 83 35.98 20.29 -14.24
N VAL A 84 36.38 21.52 -13.91
CA VAL A 84 37.09 22.41 -14.84
C VAL A 84 38.46 21.84 -15.22
N ARG A 85 39.13 21.13 -14.31
CA ARG A 85 40.44 20.49 -14.57
C ARG A 85 40.31 19.17 -15.34
N SER A 86 39.23 18.43 -15.16
CA SER A 86 39.01 17.16 -15.85
C SER A 86 37.53 16.76 -15.83
N GLN A 87 36.99 16.48 -17.02
CA GLN A 87 35.65 15.92 -17.17
C GLN A 87 35.47 14.54 -16.53
N LYS A 88 36.58 13.83 -16.21
CA LYS A 88 36.55 12.55 -15.50
C LYS A 88 36.52 12.69 -13.97
N ALA A 89 36.69 13.90 -13.45
CA ALA A 89 36.79 14.20 -12.03
C ALA A 89 35.50 14.82 -11.49
N ASN A 90 34.38 14.13 -11.74
CA ASN A 90 33.02 14.66 -11.65
C ASN A 90 32.08 13.85 -10.75
N ASN A 91 32.59 13.04 -9.82
CA ASN A 91 31.78 12.19 -8.95
C ASN A 91 30.68 12.96 -8.20
N PHE A 92 31.02 14.12 -7.64
CA PHE A 92 30.07 15.01 -6.99
C PHE A 92 28.98 15.48 -7.96
N GLN A 93 29.37 15.94 -9.14
CA GLN A 93 28.44 16.45 -10.16
C GLN A 93 27.49 15.39 -10.70
N VAL A 94 27.95 14.13 -10.81
CA VAL A 94 27.08 13.01 -11.23
C VAL A 94 25.99 12.78 -10.20
N ILE A 95 26.34 12.77 -8.92
CA ILE A 95 25.38 12.55 -7.83
C ILE A 95 24.39 13.71 -7.74
N MET A 96 24.87 14.95 -7.87
CA MET A 96 24.00 16.12 -7.96
C MET A 96 23.09 16.07 -9.19
N GLY A 97 23.58 15.56 -10.34
CA GLY A 97 22.75 15.35 -11.54
C GLY A 97 21.66 14.30 -11.35
N LEU A 98 21.97 13.18 -10.71
CA LEU A 98 20.98 12.15 -10.35
C LEU A 98 20.00 12.67 -9.30
N PHE A 99 20.44 13.50 -8.35
CA PHE A 99 19.57 14.18 -7.39
C PHE A 99 18.61 15.16 -8.08
N LEU A 100 19.10 15.99 -8.99
CA LEU A 100 18.27 16.94 -9.73
C LEU A 100 17.21 16.20 -10.57
N LEU A 101 17.62 15.17 -11.31
CA LEU A 101 16.66 14.33 -12.05
C LEU A 101 15.68 13.63 -11.10
N GLY A 102 16.19 13.07 -10.01
CA GLY A 102 15.40 12.42 -8.95
C GLY A 102 14.33 13.32 -8.36
N SER A 103 14.65 14.60 -8.23
CA SER A 103 13.77 15.64 -7.70
C SER A 103 12.86 16.26 -8.77
N GLY A 104 12.79 15.69 -9.98
CA GLY A 104 11.93 16.20 -11.05
C GLY A 104 12.42 17.48 -11.75
N ALA A 105 13.69 17.86 -11.58
CA ALA A 105 14.25 19.07 -12.19
C ALA A 105 14.19 19.02 -13.72
N ALA A 106 13.81 20.14 -14.34
CA ALA A 106 13.71 20.25 -15.78
C ALA A 106 15.10 20.22 -16.45
N LYS A 107 15.15 19.78 -17.71
CA LYS A 107 16.39 19.75 -18.51
C LYS A 107 17.14 21.08 -18.53
N ARG A 108 16.42 22.21 -18.54
CA ARG A 108 17.01 23.56 -18.51
C ARG A 108 17.70 23.85 -17.19
N GLU A 109 17.10 23.47 -16.06
CA GLU A 109 17.69 23.65 -14.73
C GLU A 109 18.96 22.84 -14.60
N ILE A 110 18.91 21.55 -14.98
CA ILE A 110 20.10 20.67 -15.00
C ILE A 110 21.20 21.28 -15.89
N ALA A 111 20.86 21.87 -17.04
CA ALA A 111 21.84 22.51 -17.91
C ALA A 111 22.49 23.75 -17.25
N VAL A 112 21.73 24.57 -16.52
CA VAL A 112 22.27 25.71 -15.76
C VAL A 112 23.25 25.22 -14.67
N PHE A 113 22.85 24.23 -13.88
CA PHE A 113 23.72 23.64 -12.86
C PHE A 113 24.96 22.98 -13.44
N ALA A 114 24.85 22.35 -14.62
CA ALA A 114 25.97 21.79 -15.34
C ALA A 114 26.97 22.86 -15.78
N GLN A 115 26.48 23.97 -16.33
CA GLN A 115 27.32 25.10 -16.75
C GLN A 115 28.02 25.78 -15.55
N ALA A 116 27.38 25.78 -14.37
CA ALA A 116 27.97 26.25 -13.12
C ALA A 116 28.97 25.25 -12.50
N GLY A 117 29.14 24.04 -13.07
CA GLY A 117 30.01 23.00 -12.52
C GLY A 117 29.45 22.26 -11.29
N LEU A 118 28.16 22.44 -10.99
CA LEU A 118 27.47 21.80 -9.86
C LEU A 118 26.83 20.46 -10.25
N SER A 119 26.60 20.24 -11.54
CA SER A 119 26.05 19.00 -12.09
C SER A 119 26.78 18.58 -13.36
N VAL A 120 26.47 17.39 -13.87
CA VAL A 120 26.84 16.99 -15.24
C VAL A 120 25.72 17.39 -16.20
N ASN A 121 26.02 17.47 -17.49
CA ASN A 121 24.99 17.80 -18.48
C ASN A 121 23.87 16.74 -18.49
N TYR A 122 22.68 17.13 -18.95
CA TYR A 122 21.51 16.24 -18.96
C TYR A 122 21.77 14.93 -19.69
N SER A 123 22.41 14.95 -20.87
CA SER A 123 22.76 13.74 -21.61
C SER A 123 23.60 12.76 -20.79
N SER A 124 24.60 13.26 -20.04
CA SER A 124 25.40 12.45 -19.15
C SER A 124 24.58 11.92 -17.98
N VAL A 125 23.64 12.68 -17.42
CA VAL A 125 22.71 12.15 -16.40
C VAL A 125 21.95 10.94 -16.96
N ILE A 126 21.41 11.04 -18.18
CA ILE A 126 20.66 9.93 -18.82
C ILE A 126 21.57 8.71 -19.07
N GLU A 127 22.81 8.91 -19.52
CA GLU A 127 23.78 7.82 -19.65
C GLU A 127 24.05 7.11 -18.30
N HIS A 128 24.14 7.87 -17.21
CA HIS A 128 24.32 7.32 -15.86
C HIS A 128 23.08 6.57 -15.38
N VAL A 129 21.87 7.06 -15.67
CA VAL A 129 20.62 6.36 -15.37
C VAL A 129 20.51 5.05 -16.16
N LYS A 130 20.91 5.07 -17.44
CA LYS A 130 20.93 3.85 -18.26
C LYS A 130 21.89 2.81 -17.69
N ALA A 131 23.10 3.23 -17.32
CA ALA A 131 24.06 2.35 -16.65
C ALA A 131 23.52 1.82 -15.30
N LEU A 132 22.86 2.68 -14.51
CA LEU A 132 22.24 2.30 -13.24
C LEU A 132 21.12 1.28 -13.42
N SER A 133 20.25 1.47 -14.43
CA SER A 133 19.18 0.53 -14.78
C SER A 133 19.73 -0.83 -15.19
N GLU A 134 20.76 -0.87 -16.03
CA GLU A 134 21.45 -2.11 -16.40
C GLU A 134 22.13 -2.80 -15.19
N GLU A 135 22.73 -2.03 -14.28
CA GLU A 135 23.32 -2.55 -13.04
C GLU A 135 22.26 -3.15 -12.12
N ASN A 136 21.15 -2.45 -11.89
CA ASN A 136 20.05 -2.90 -11.06
C ASN A 136 19.38 -4.15 -11.65
N LEU A 137 19.13 -4.17 -12.96
CA LEU A 137 18.54 -5.34 -13.60
C LEU A 137 19.44 -6.58 -13.48
N ARG A 138 20.77 -6.42 -13.55
CA ARG A 138 21.72 -7.52 -13.28
C ARG A 138 21.65 -7.99 -11.83
N ILE A 139 21.48 -7.09 -10.86
CA ILE A 139 21.30 -7.43 -9.45
C ILE A 139 20.02 -8.25 -9.27
N ILE A 140 18.90 -7.80 -9.84
CA ILE A 140 17.60 -8.47 -9.80
C ILE A 140 17.70 -9.89 -10.38
N GLN A 141 18.34 -10.04 -11.54
CA GLN A 141 18.59 -11.34 -12.19
C GLN A 141 19.45 -12.29 -11.32
N GLN A 142 20.32 -11.77 -10.45
CA GLN A 142 21.08 -12.57 -9.49
C GLN A 142 20.26 -12.91 -8.24
N VAL A 143 19.44 -11.96 -7.77
CA VAL A 143 18.56 -12.11 -6.60
C VAL A 143 17.57 -13.25 -6.83
N VAL A 144 16.85 -13.23 -7.94
CA VAL A 144 15.84 -14.27 -8.25
C VAL A 144 16.46 -15.67 -8.44
N LYS A 145 17.75 -15.74 -8.78
CA LYS A 145 18.47 -17.03 -8.89
C LYS A 145 19.00 -17.54 -7.56
N LYS A 146 18.93 -16.74 -6.49
CA LYS A 146 19.44 -17.07 -5.15
C LYS A 146 18.32 -17.24 -4.14
N PHE A 147 17.32 -16.37 -4.19
CA PHE A 147 16.25 -16.30 -3.21
C PHE A 147 14.90 -16.66 -3.82
N MET A 148 13.99 -17.17 -3.00
CA MET A 148 12.59 -17.26 -3.35
C MET A 148 12.01 -15.85 -3.42
N CYS A 149 11.33 -15.54 -4.52
CA CYS A 149 10.72 -14.23 -4.73
C CYS A 149 9.20 -14.33 -4.92
N SER A 150 8.51 -13.22 -4.74
CA SER A 150 7.19 -12.94 -5.29
C SER A 150 7.30 -11.82 -6.32
N VAL A 151 6.29 -11.71 -7.18
CA VAL A 151 6.12 -10.55 -8.04
C VAL A 151 4.77 -9.94 -7.76
N ALA A 152 4.78 -8.67 -7.41
CA ALA A 152 3.58 -7.84 -7.40
C ALA A 152 3.51 -7.07 -8.72
N TRP A 153 2.36 -7.01 -9.36
CA TRP A 153 2.16 -6.18 -10.54
C TRP A 153 0.79 -5.53 -10.52
N ASP A 154 0.70 -4.42 -11.25
CA ASP A 154 -0.52 -3.64 -11.38
C ASP A 154 -0.46 -2.75 -12.63
N ASN A 155 -1.63 -2.38 -13.12
CA ASN A 155 -1.83 -1.51 -14.28
C ASN A 155 -1.34 -0.09 -14.04
N ILE A 156 -0.78 0.51 -15.09
CA ILE A 156 -0.36 1.89 -15.13
C ILE A 156 -0.87 2.55 -16.42
N ASN A 157 -1.74 3.54 -16.26
CA ASN A 157 -2.33 4.29 -17.37
C ASN A 157 -1.69 5.67 -17.50
N PHE A 158 -1.29 6.02 -18.72
CA PHE A 158 -0.71 7.32 -19.06
C PHE A 158 -1.58 8.05 -20.08
N ALA A 159 -2.02 9.27 -19.75
CA ALA A 159 -2.67 10.16 -20.70
C ALA A 159 -1.61 10.90 -21.51
N PHE A 160 -1.24 10.41 -22.69
CA PHE A 160 -0.32 11.10 -23.59
C PHE A 160 -1.03 12.28 -24.27
N ARG A 161 -0.88 13.46 -23.66
CA ARG A 161 -1.34 14.73 -24.24
C ARG A 161 -0.31 15.25 -25.24
N VAL A 162 -0.72 15.42 -26.48
CA VAL A 162 0.09 16.03 -27.54
C VAL A 162 -0.25 17.52 -27.57
N GLU A 163 0.74 18.39 -27.33
CA GLU A 163 0.55 19.86 -27.29
C GLU A 163 -0.08 20.46 -28.56
N SER A 164 0.00 19.75 -29.69
CA SER A 164 -0.65 20.16 -30.93
C SER A 164 -1.11 18.94 -31.70
N GLN A 165 -2.40 18.61 -31.61
CA GLN A 165 -2.98 17.52 -32.35
C GLN A 165 -2.81 17.73 -33.87
N ARG A 166 -2.33 16.70 -34.56
CA ARG A 166 -2.19 16.61 -36.03
C ARG A 166 -2.91 15.36 -36.52
N LEU A 167 -3.14 15.26 -37.83
CA LEU A 167 -3.77 14.07 -38.46
C LEU A 167 -3.13 12.74 -38.02
N THR A 168 -1.82 12.73 -37.72
CA THR A 168 -1.04 11.55 -37.30
C THR A 168 -0.65 11.55 -35.83
N SER A 169 -1.07 12.54 -35.04
CA SER A 169 -0.69 12.68 -33.64
C SER A 169 -1.86 13.24 -32.85
N LYS A 170 -2.63 12.34 -32.23
CA LYS A 170 -3.77 12.66 -31.37
C LYS A 170 -3.42 12.33 -29.93
N ASP A 171 -4.15 12.92 -28.99
CA ASP A 171 -4.12 12.46 -27.61
C ASP A 171 -4.53 10.99 -27.58
N HIS A 172 -3.77 10.18 -26.86
CA HIS A 172 -4.10 8.78 -26.63
C HIS A 172 -3.87 8.46 -25.16
N PHE A 173 -4.70 7.57 -24.65
CA PHE A 173 -4.42 6.87 -23.41
C PHE A 173 -3.62 5.64 -23.77
N ASP A 174 -2.50 5.46 -23.09
CA ASP A 174 -1.70 4.25 -23.22
C ASP A 174 -1.72 3.51 -21.89
N SER A 175 -2.09 2.24 -21.95
CA SER A 175 -2.15 1.34 -20.82
C SER A 175 -0.90 0.47 -20.84
N GLY A 176 -0.30 0.25 -19.69
CA GLY A 176 0.69 -0.80 -19.52
C GLY A 176 0.71 -1.31 -18.09
N THR A 177 1.77 -2.00 -17.71
CA THR A 177 1.89 -2.64 -16.40
C THR A 177 3.26 -2.36 -15.80
N THR A 178 3.31 -2.17 -14.48
CA THR A 178 4.57 -2.19 -13.74
C THR A 178 4.58 -3.35 -12.76
N SER A 179 5.78 -3.72 -12.31
CA SER A 179 5.92 -4.84 -11.40
C SER A 179 7.11 -4.66 -10.46
N THR A 180 7.05 -5.33 -9.31
CA THR A 180 8.08 -5.31 -8.28
C THR A 180 8.38 -6.73 -7.84
N LEU A 181 9.66 -7.11 -7.87
CA LEU A 181 10.16 -8.37 -7.33
C LEU A 181 10.42 -8.21 -5.83
N ILE A 182 9.87 -9.10 -5.01
CA ILE A 182 9.97 -9.03 -3.54
C ILE A 182 10.61 -10.33 -3.03
N ILE A 183 11.67 -10.20 -2.22
CA ILE A 183 12.30 -11.37 -1.59
C ILE A 183 11.41 -11.89 -0.47
N GLN A 184 11.13 -13.19 -0.49
CA GLN A 184 10.35 -13.85 0.56
C GLN A 184 11.23 -14.21 1.74
N GLN A 185 10.65 -14.15 2.93
CA GLN A 185 11.26 -14.50 4.21
C GLN A 185 10.87 -15.93 4.60
N ASP A 186 11.83 -16.69 5.11
CA ASP A 186 11.55 -17.97 5.77
C ASP A 186 11.15 -17.69 7.24
N PRO A 187 9.91 -18.01 7.64
CA PRO A 187 9.43 -17.74 8.99
C PRO A 187 10.05 -18.66 10.06
N GLU A 188 10.71 -19.75 9.68
CA GLU A 188 11.38 -20.64 10.64
C GLU A 188 12.78 -20.15 11.00
N THR A 189 13.55 -19.71 10.01
CA THR A 189 14.92 -19.21 10.23
C THR A 189 14.97 -17.70 10.44
N ASN A 190 13.89 -16.98 10.11
CA ASN A 190 13.83 -15.53 10.05
C ASN A 190 14.96 -14.93 9.19
N THR A 191 15.23 -15.57 8.05
CA THR A 191 16.17 -15.08 7.02
C THR A 191 15.50 -15.12 5.65
N PRO A 192 16.03 -14.41 4.64
CA PRO A 192 15.56 -14.53 3.27
C PRO A 192 15.51 -15.99 2.82
N ALA A 193 14.35 -16.44 2.35
CA ALA A 193 14.13 -17.79 1.86
C ALA A 193 14.97 -18.01 0.60
N LEU A 194 15.71 -19.11 0.54
CA LEU A 194 16.47 -19.48 -0.66
C LEU A 194 15.52 -19.95 -1.77
N HIS A 195 15.94 -19.81 -3.01
CA HIS A 195 15.23 -20.43 -4.14
C HIS A 195 15.16 -21.95 -3.94
N GLY A 196 14.10 -22.59 -4.40
CA GLY A 196 13.85 -24.02 -4.20
C GLY A 196 13.30 -24.37 -2.80
N THR A 197 13.13 -23.40 -1.90
CA THR A 197 12.47 -23.61 -0.58
C THR A 197 11.08 -24.21 -0.74
N LEU A 198 10.36 -23.80 -1.79
CA LEU A 198 9.05 -24.31 -2.19
C LEU A 198 9.11 -24.87 -3.62
N PRO A 199 9.46 -26.16 -3.82
CA PRO A 199 9.47 -26.77 -5.14
C PRO A 199 8.08 -26.80 -5.80
N LEU A 200 8.04 -26.85 -7.14
CA LEU A 200 6.80 -26.77 -7.92
C LEU A 200 5.76 -27.85 -7.54
N ASN A 201 6.20 -29.04 -7.13
CA ASN A 201 5.32 -30.15 -6.74
C ASN A 201 4.59 -29.93 -5.41
N MET A 202 4.92 -28.88 -4.65
CA MET A 202 4.17 -28.51 -3.45
C MET A 202 2.83 -27.85 -3.78
N LYS A 203 2.69 -27.30 -4.99
CA LYS A 203 1.40 -26.79 -5.49
C LYS A 203 0.58 -27.97 -6.00
N PRO A 204 -0.65 -28.19 -5.49
CA PRO A 204 -1.55 -29.19 -6.06
C PRO A 204 -1.77 -28.96 -7.56
N SER A 205 -1.66 -30.02 -8.35
CA SER A 205 -1.88 -29.90 -9.81
C SER A 205 -3.34 -29.61 -10.12
N ARG A 206 -3.59 -28.53 -10.87
CA ARG A 206 -4.93 -28.16 -11.34
C ARG A 206 -5.41 -29.14 -12.41
N LYS A 207 -6.43 -29.93 -12.10
CA LYS A 207 -7.02 -30.92 -13.01
C LYS A 207 -8.31 -30.43 -13.69
N THR A 208 -8.94 -29.42 -13.12
CA THR A 208 -10.25 -28.91 -13.49
C THR A 208 -10.16 -27.46 -13.96
N THR A 209 -11.13 -27.02 -14.76
CA THR A 209 -11.27 -25.62 -15.17
C THR A 209 -11.73 -24.74 -14.02
N LYS A 210 -12.63 -25.25 -13.19
CA LYS A 210 -13.10 -24.60 -11.96
C LYS A 210 -12.20 -24.96 -10.79
N GLN A 211 -12.05 -24.05 -9.83
CA GLN A 211 -11.42 -24.37 -8.56
C GLN A 211 -12.38 -25.23 -7.74
N ILE A 212 -11.94 -26.40 -7.28
CA ILE A 212 -12.75 -27.29 -6.45
C ILE A 212 -12.40 -27.05 -4.98
N ILE A 213 -13.41 -26.90 -4.12
CA ILE A 213 -13.22 -26.72 -2.67
C ILE A 213 -14.07 -27.75 -1.93
N LYS A 214 -13.42 -28.83 -1.48
CA LYS A 214 -14.11 -30.00 -0.90
C LYS A 214 -14.76 -29.72 0.46
N ASN A 215 -14.08 -28.96 1.33
CA ASN A 215 -14.53 -28.72 2.71
C ASN A 215 -15.08 -27.30 2.92
N HIS A 216 -15.98 -26.85 2.03
CA HIS A 216 -16.51 -25.50 2.06
C HIS A 216 -17.18 -25.12 3.40
N SER A 217 -17.80 -26.08 4.09
CA SER A 217 -18.51 -25.81 5.35
C SER A 217 -17.58 -25.31 6.45
N SER A 218 -16.36 -25.84 6.52
CA SER A 218 -15.33 -25.40 7.48
C SER A 218 -14.78 -23.99 7.24
N LEU A 219 -15.02 -23.42 6.05
CA LEU A 219 -14.66 -22.05 5.71
C LEU A 219 -15.74 -21.05 6.15
N LEU A 220 -17.01 -21.47 6.13
CA LEU A 220 -18.17 -20.61 6.40
C LEU A 220 -18.39 -20.36 7.88
N LEU A 221 -18.14 -21.37 8.71
CA LEU A 221 -18.24 -21.26 10.15
C LEU A 221 -16.82 -21.19 10.72
N PRO A 222 -16.37 -20.04 11.25
CA PRO A 222 -15.12 -20.02 12.00
C PRO A 222 -15.22 -21.01 13.16
N PRO A 223 -14.15 -21.76 13.47
CA PRO A 223 -14.07 -22.56 14.69
C PRO A 223 -14.48 -21.73 15.92
N VAL A 224 -15.09 -22.37 16.91
CA VAL A 224 -15.51 -21.69 18.16
C VAL A 224 -14.33 -20.95 18.81
N GLU A 225 -13.15 -21.55 18.77
CA GLU A 225 -11.93 -20.96 19.30
C GLU A 225 -11.48 -19.72 18.50
N ASP A 226 -11.61 -19.74 17.17
CA ASP A 226 -11.30 -18.59 16.31
C ASP A 226 -12.28 -17.44 16.56
N THR A 227 -13.56 -17.76 16.78
CA THR A 227 -14.60 -16.78 17.11
C THR A 227 -14.32 -16.14 18.47
N ARG A 228 -13.99 -16.95 19.49
CA ARG A 228 -13.62 -16.49 20.82
C ARG A 228 -12.40 -15.55 20.78
N ARG A 229 -11.38 -15.92 20.02
CA ARG A 229 -10.18 -15.09 19.84
C ARG A 229 -10.47 -13.80 19.09
N LEU A 230 -11.37 -13.83 18.10
CA LEU A 230 -11.80 -12.62 17.40
C LEU A 230 -12.51 -11.66 18.37
N ASP A 231 -13.42 -12.15 19.21
CA ASP A 231 -14.08 -11.36 20.26
C ASP A 231 -13.08 -10.73 21.24
N GLU A 232 -12.07 -11.48 21.69
CA GLU A 232 -11.00 -10.95 22.54
C GLU A 232 -10.22 -9.82 21.85
N CYS A 233 -9.93 -9.96 20.55
CA CYS A 233 -9.25 -8.93 19.77
C CYS A 233 -10.11 -7.68 19.55
N LEU A 234 -11.42 -7.86 19.30
CA LEU A 234 -12.37 -6.74 19.13
C LEU A 234 -12.55 -5.96 20.44
N LEU A 235 -12.72 -6.67 21.55
CA LEU A 235 -12.80 -6.05 22.88
C LEU A 235 -11.50 -5.32 23.23
N TRP A 236 -10.34 -5.90 22.91
CA TRP A 236 -9.05 -5.21 23.06
C TRP A 236 -8.99 -3.96 22.19
N GLN A 237 -9.43 -4.03 20.93
CA GLN A 237 -9.43 -2.88 20.01
C GLN A 237 -10.33 -1.75 20.51
N LEU A 238 -11.51 -2.09 21.04
CA LEU A 238 -12.42 -1.14 21.66
C LEU A 238 -11.76 -0.42 22.85
N LYS A 239 -11.09 -1.18 23.73
CA LYS A 239 -10.33 -0.63 24.87
C LYS A 239 -9.20 0.29 24.41
N GLN A 240 -8.45 -0.12 23.38
CA GLN A 240 -7.35 0.67 22.84
C GLN A 240 -7.85 2.02 22.29
N VAL A 241 -8.94 2.04 21.52
CA VAL A 241 -9.53 3.29 20.99
C VAL A 241 -10.00 4.21 22.12
N ALA A 242 -10.61 3.67 23.17
CA ALA A 242 -11.00 4.46 24.34
C ALA A 242 -9.78 5.11 25.02
N LEU A 243 -8.70 4.35 25.22
CA LEU A 243 -7.45 4.87 25.81
C LEU A 243 -6.76 5.90 24.91
N GLU A 244 -6.86 5.76 23.59
CA GLU A 244 -6.28 6.70 22.62
C GLU A 244 -6.98 8.05 22.66
N HIS A 245 -8.32 8.07 22.73
CA HIS A 245 -9.12 9.29 22.57
C HIS A 245 -9.69 9.87 23.86
N LYS A 246 -9.52 9.20 25.01
CA LYS A 246 -9.88 9.74 26.33
C LYS A 246 -8.62 10.04 27.14
N SER A 247 -8.24 11.31 27.22
CA SER A 247 -7.04 11.76 27.94
C SER A 247 -7.05 11.38 29.43
N GLU A 248 -8.23 11.38 30.06
CA GLU A 248 -8.41 11.06 31.47
C GLU A 248 -8.11 9.58 31.78
N LEU A 249 -8.13 8.68 30.78
CA LEU A 249 -7.74 7.28 30.94
C LEU A 249 -6.24 7.03 30.73
N ALA A 250 -5.43 8.07 30.50
CA ALA A 250 -4.02 7.92 30.12
C ALA A 250 -3.17 7.17 31.17
N HIS A 251 -3.53 7.23 32.46
CA HIS A 251 -2.85 6.49 33.55
C HIS A 251 -2.99 4.96 33.39
N LEU A 252 -4.02 4.48 32.69
CA LEU A 252 -4.24 3.06 32.45
C LEU A 252 -3.34 2.49 31.34
N LYS A 253 -2.81 3.33 30.43
CA LYS A 253 -1.98 2.88 29.29
C LYS A 253 -0.77 2.06 29.71
N ILE A 254 -0.20 2.33 30.89
CA ILE A 254 0.96 1.62 31.41
C ILE A 254 0.63 0.15 31.74
N GLN A 255 -0.60 -0.11 32.18
CA GLN A 255 -1.07 -1.44 32.58
C GLN A 255 -1.81 -2.17 31.44
N PHE A 256 -2.04 -1.49 30.31
CA PHE A 256 -2.80 -2.04 29.20
C PHE A 256 -1.94 -3.04 28.41
N PRO A 257 -2.37 -4.32 28.28
CA PRO A 257 -1.58 -5.33 27.61
C PRO A 257 -1.58 -5.13 26.09
N SER A 258 -0.62 -5.75 25.41
CA SER A 258 -0.65 -5.88 23.95
C SER A 258 -1.87 -6.68 23.49
N CYS A 259 -2.32 -6.43 22.26
CA CYS A 259 -3.41 -7.19 21.64
C CYS A 259 -3.09 -8.69 21.67
N PRO A 260 -4.08 -9.56 21.96
CA PRO A 260 -3.92 -11.01 21.79
C PRO A 260 -3.38 -11.31 20.39
N SER A 261 -2.29 -12.09 20.33
CA SER A 261 -1.70 -12.49 19.05
C SER A 261 -2.27 -13.80 18.57
N ILE A 262 -2.52 -13.89 17.26
CA ILE A 262 -3.05 -15.08 16.59
C ILE A 262 -1.94 -15.73 15.77
N GLU A 263 -1.39 -14.99 14.80
CA GLU A 263 -0.25 -15.42 14.00
C GLU A 263 0.59 -14.19 13.62
N GLN A 264 1.60 -13.91 14.44
CA GLN A 264 2.44 -12.72 14.32
C GLN A 264 3.59 -12.93 13.33
N ILE A 265 3.73 -12.03 12.37
CA ILE A 265 4.90 -11.93 11.50
C ILE A 265 6.01 -11.23 12.28
N THR A 266 7.20 -11.84 12.31
CA THR A 266 8.40 -11.23 12.88
C THR A 266 8.84 -10.04 12.04
N PRO A 267 9.00 -8.83 12.62
CA PRO A 267 9.50 -7.67 11.90
C PRO A 267 10.86 -7.93 11.27
N HIS A 268 10.97 -7.65 9.98
CA HIS A 268 12.21 -7.71 9.21
C HIS A 268 12.13 -6.68 8.08
N VAL A 269 13.27 -6.25 7.56
CA VAL A 269 13.28 -5.35 6.40
C VAL A 269 13.05 -6.19 5.14
N THR A 270 11.89 -6.01 4.52
CA THR A 270 11.56 -6.63 3.23
C THR A 270 12.38 -5.97 2.12
N GLN A 271 13.07 -6.78 1.33
CA GLN A 271 13.82 -6.31 0.16
C GLN A 271 12.94 -6.40 -1.08
N GLN A 272 12.85 -5.30 -1.81
CA GLN A 272 12.05 -5.18 -3.01
C GLN A 272 12.84 -4.50 -4.14
N TYR A 273 12.52 -4.86 -5.38
CA TYR A 273 13.21 -4.41 -6.57
C TYR A 273 12.21 -4.17 -7.70
N PRO A 274 11.95 -2.91 -8.10
CA PRO A 274 11.10 -2.63 -9.25
C PRO A 274 11.69 -3.22 -10.52
N LEU A 275 10.80 -3.74 -11.35
CA LEU A 275 11.11 -4.29 -12.66
C LEU A 275 10.88 -3.23 -13.75
N PRO A 276 11.39 -3.48 -14.97
CA PRO A 276 11.14 -2.59 -16.09
C PRO A 276 9.62 -2.46 -16.33
N ALA A 277 9.11 -1.24 -16.45
CA ALA A 277 7.75 -0.99 -16.89
C ALA A 277 7.52 -1.59 -18.29
N MET A 278 6.30 -2.10 -18.51
CA MET A 278 5.94 -2.90 -19.68
C MET A 278 4.80 -2.22 -20.42
N HIS A 279 4.93 -2.11 -21.74
CA HIS A 279 3.86 -1.64 -22.63
C HIS A 279 2.91 -2.81 -22.95
N GLU A 280 2.37 -3.43 -21.92
CA GLU A 280 1.47 -4.57 -22.01
C GLU A 280 0.27 -4.25 -21.12
N ASP A 281 -0.94 -4.25 -21.68
CA ASP A 281 -2.18 -4.01 -20.95
C ASP A 281 -2.66 -5.34 -20.35
N GLU A 282 -2.75 -5.43 -19.02
CA GLU A 282 -3.09 -6.68 -18.33
C GLU A 282 -4.59 -6.95 -18.25
N SER A 283 -5.46 -6.05 -18.75
CA SER A 283 -6.92 -6.13 -18.65
C SER A 283 -7.58 -7.33 -19.35
N SER A 284 -6.79 -8.20 -19.99
CA SER A 284 -7.25 -9.41 -20.66
C SER A 284 -6.39 -10.63 -20.31
N ILE A 285 -6.89 -11.83 -20.62
CA ILE A 285 -6.15 -13.09 -20.43
C ILE A 285 -4.84 -13.08 -21.22
N ASP A 286 -4.88 -12.66 -22.49
CA ASP A 286 -3.70 -12.56 -23.35
C ASP A 286 -2.72 -11.49 -22.84
N GLY A 287 -3.25 -10.36 -22.36
CA GLY A 287 -2.48 -9.31 -21.72
C GLY A 287 -1.72 -9.79 -20.47
N THR A 288 -2.42 -10.47 -19.56
CA THR A 288 -1.83 -11.08 -18.35
C THR A 288 -0.74 -12.10 -18.71
N ILE A 289 -0.94 -12.89 -19.76
CA ILE A 289 0.09 -13.81 -20.29
C ILE A 289 1.32 -13.02 -20.75
N ASN A 290 1.14 -11.97 -21.55
CA ASN A 290 2.24 -11.17 -22.07
C ASN A 290 3.01 -10.47 -20.94
N VAL A 291 2.32 -9.97 -19.92
CA VAL A 291 2.92 -9.41 -18.70
C VAL A 291 3.79 -10.46 -18.02
N TYR A 292 3.26 -11.66 -17.74
CA TYR A 292 4.01 -12.73 -17.10
C TYR A 292 5.24 -13.16 -17.91
N ASP A 293 5.07 -13.36 -19.22
CA ASP A 293 6.17 -13.73 -20.13
C ASP A 293 7.23 -12.63 -20.23
N THR A 294 6.83 -11.36 -20.20
CA THR A 294 7.75 -10.21 -20.18
C THR A 294 8.54 -10.16 -18.88
N ILE A 295 7.90 -10.39 -17.73
CA ILE A 295 8.57 -10.49 -16.43
C ILE A 295 9.62 -11.61 -16.47
N MET A 296 9.26 -12.82 -16.92
CA MET A 296 10.20 -13.94 -17.02
C MET A 296 11.39 -13.63 -17.95
N ARG A 297 11.16 -12.94 -19.08
CA ARG A 297 12.20 -12.46 -20.00
C ARG A 297 13.13 -11.44 -19.34
N ASN A 298 12.58 -10.46 -18.64
CA ASN A 298 13.35 -9.44 -17.91
C ASN A 298 14.23 -10.05 -16.80
N LEU A 299 13.70 -11.07 -16.12
CA LEU A 299 14.41 -11.85 -15.10
C LEU A 299 15.42 -12.86 -15.69
N LYS A 300 15.39 -13.09 -17.01
CA LYS A 300 16.20 -14.09 -17.72
C LYS A 300 16.08 -15.48 -17.09
N LEU A 301 14.85 -15.88 -16.80
CA LEU A 301 14.52 -17.20 -16.28
C LEU A 301 14.15 -18.12 -17.43
N THR A 302 14.81 -19.27 -17.48
CA THR A 302 14.43 -20.39 -18.35
C THR A 302 13.49 -21.34 -17.62
N ASN A 303 12.84 -22.28 -18.32
CA ASN A 303 12.04 -23.33 -17.68
C ASN A 303 12.85 -24.13 -16.64
N ASP A 304 14.14 -24.38 -16.88
CA ASP A 304 15.00 -25.07 -15.91
C ASP A 304 15.36 -24.19 -14.70
N ASP A 305 15.52 -22.88 -14.90
CA ASP A 305 15.68 -21.95 -13.78
C ASP A 305 14.40 -21.90 -12.94
N MET A 306 13.22 -21.89 -13.57
CA MET A 306 11.93 -21.92 -12.85
C MET A 306 11.73 -23.22 -12.07
N LYS A 307 12.13 -24.38 -12.63
CA LYS A 307 12.11 -25.66 -11.90
C LYS A 307 13.01 -25.61 -10.65
N LYS A 308 14.18 -24.97 -10.74
CA LYS A 308 15.10 -24.80 -9.61
C LYS A 308 14.60 -23.76 -8.60
N HIS A 309 14.00 -22.67 -9.09
CA HIS A 309 13.45 -21.63 -8.24
C HIS A 309 12.26 -22.13 -7.42
N GLY A 310 11.39 -22.93 -8.05
CA GLY A 310 10.15 -23.38 -7.43
C GLY A 310 9.03 -22.35 -7.54
N LEU A 311 8.11 -22.39 -6.58
CA LEU A 311 6.92 -21.54 -6.53
C LEU A 311 7.28 -20.07 -6.35
N MET A 312 6.50 -19.21 -6.98
CA MET A 312 6.60 -17.75 -6.92
C MET A 312 5.22 -17.20 -6.58
N PHE A 313 5.14 -16.31 -5.59
CA PHE A 313 3.86 -15.69 -5.29
C PHE A 313 3.58 -14.57 -6.30
N THR A 314 2.31 -14.42 -6.65
CA THR A 314 1.83 -13.42 -7.59
C THR A 314 0.82 -12.56 -6.87
N ASP A 315 1.14 -11.29 -6.71
CA ASP A 315 0.34 -10.30 -5.99
C ASP A 315 -0.22 -9.27 -6.96
N GLY A 316 -1.47 -8.89 -6.76
CA GLY A 316 -2.13 -7.86 -7.56
C GLY A 316 -3.54 -7.59 -7.04
N ASP A 317 -4.25 -6.70 -7.70
CA ASP A 317 -5.66 -6.41 -7.41
C ASP A 317 -6.57 -7.63 -7.69
N LEU A 318 -7.88 -7.43 -7.52
CA LEU A 318 -8.87 -8.49 -7.71
C LEU A 318 -8.94 -8.95 -9.18
N LEU A 319 -8.79 -8.03 -10.12
CA LEU A 319 -8.81 -8.35 -11.54
C LEU A 319 -7.62 -9.22 -11.92
N THR A 320 -6.42 -8.85 -11.46
CA THR A 320 -5.19 -9.63 -11.61
C THR A 320 -5.35 -11.04 -11.06
N ASP A 321 -5.83 -11.20 -9.82
CA ASP A 321 -6.04 -12.53 -9.24
C ASP A 321 -6.99 -13.39 -10.09
N SER A 322 -8.08 -12.79 -10.58
CA SER A 322 -9.06 -13.46 -11.44
C SER A 322 -8.48 -13.87 -12.80
N LEU A 323 -7.72 -13.00 -13.45
CA LEU A 323 -7.12 -13.27 -14.76
C LEU A 323 -6.02 -14.33 -14.66
N VAL A 324 -5.19 -14.26 -13.62
CA VAL A 324 -4.17 -15.29 -13.36
C VAL A 324 -4.84 -16.65 -13.12
N ASP A 325 -5.99 -16.71 -12.42
CA ASP A 325 -6.75 -17.95 -12.28
C ASP A 325 -7.22 -18.50 -13.64
N LYS A 326 -7.80 -17.64 -14.48
CA LYS A 326 -8.26 -18.00 -15.82
C LYS A 326 -7.12 -18.51 -16.70
N VAL A 327 -5.94 -17.88 -16.65
CA VAL A 327 -4.74 -18.34 -17.36
C VAL A 327 -4.30 -19.72 -16.88
N GLU A 328 -4.19 -19.93 -15.56
CA GLU A 328 -3.82 -21.25 -15.01
C GLU A 328 -4.82 -22.34 -15.39
N SER A 329 -6.11 -22.00 -15.43
CA SER A 329 -7.19 -22.87 -15.88
C SER A 329 -7.03 -23.29 -17.34
N ALA A 330 -6.84 -22.31 -18.22
CA ALA A 330 -6.68 -22.53 -19.66
C ALA A 330 -5.43 -23.35 -19.96
N ARG A 331 -4.32 -23.09 -19.25
CA ARG A 331 -3.02 -23.73 -19.47
C ARG A 331 -2.75 -24.93 -18.55
N ARG A 332 -3.78 -25.48 -17.90
CA ARG A 332 -3.64 -26.58 -16.91
C ARG A 332 -2.91 -27.82 -17.46
N ASN A 333 -3.08 -28.14 -18.74
CA ASN A 333 -2.48 -29.31 -19.39
C ASN A 333 -1.06 -29.09 -19.93
N ASN A 334 -0.57 -27.85 -19.98
CA ASN A 334 0.82 -27.58 -20.34
C ASN A 334 1.71 -27.92 -19.13
N ASN A 335 2.81 -28.65 -19.30
CA ASN A 335 3.69 -29.03 -18.20
C ASN A 335 4.94 -28.14 -18.07
N GLU A 336 5.17 -27.24 -19.04
CA GLU A 336 6.29 -26.31 -18.98
C GLU A 336 6.05 -25.24 -17.91
N PRO A 337 7.03 -24.94 -17.03
CA PRO A 337 6.85 -24.01 -15.92
C PRO A 337 6.43 -22.59 -16.31
N ILE A 338 7.03 -22.01 -17.36
CA ILE A 338 6.75 -20.63 -17.80
C ILE A 338 5.45 -20.60 -18.59
N GLU A 339 5.39 -21.34 -19.71
CA GLU A 339 4.22 -21.33 -20.57
C GLU A 339 2.97 -21.81 -19.81
N GLY A 340 3.07 -22.91 -19.06
CA GLY A 340 1.98 -23.42 -18.22
C GLY A 340 1.74 -22.64 -16.92
N MET A 341 2.51 -21.58 -16.64
CA MET A 341 2.45 -20.72 -15.46
C MET A 341 2.42 -21.51 -14.13
N LYS A 342 3.18 -22.62 -14.05
CA LYS A 342 3.07 -23.60 -12.94
C LYS A 342 3.61 -23.12 -11.61
N ALA A 343 4.50 -22.14 -11.64
CA ALA A 343 5.13 -21.61 -10.44
C ALA A 343 4.24 -20.63 -9.67
N SER A 344 3.28 -19.98 -10.33
CA SER A 344 2.47 -18.92 -9.76
C SER A 344 1.60 -19.44 -8.59
N ILE A 345 1.56 -18.68 -7.51
CA ILE A 345 0.64 -18.87 -6.39
C ILE A 345 0.00 -17.52 -6.14
N ARG A 346 -1.29 -17.41 -6.44
CA ARG A 346 -2.00 -16.12 -6.41
C ARG A 346 -2.27 -15.66 -4.99
N ARG A 347 -2.07 -14.37 -4.74
CA ARG A 347 -2.43 -13.63 -3.53
C ARG A 347 -3.18 -12.38 -3.95
N PHE A 348 -4.45 -12.29 -3.58
CA PHE A 348 -5.20 -11.06 -3.85
C PHE A 348 -4.69 -9.93 -2.95
N GLY A 349 -4.81 -8.71 -3.47
CA GLY A 349 -4.38 -7.48 -2.82
C GLY A 349 -5.16 -7.16 -1.55
N LEU A 350 -4.46 -7.13 -0.40
CA LEU A 350 -5.07 -6.82 0.88
C LEU A 350 -5.40 -5.33 1.00
N PHE A 351 -4.68 -4.44 0.30
CA PHE A 351 -4.99 -3.01 0.30
C PHE A 351 -6.33 -2.76 -0.38
N HIS A 352 -6.53 -3.29 -1.58
CA HIS A 352 -7.80 -3.22 -2.30
C HIS A 352 -8.96 -3.89 -1.51
N CYS A 353 -8.68 -4.99 -0.81
CA CYS A 353 -9.66 -5.61 0.10
C CYS A 353 -10.00 -4.71 1.29
N LYS A 354 -9.01 -4.08 1.93
CA LYS A 354 -9.19 -3.09 3.01
C LYS A 354 -10.04 -1.90 2.53
N MET A 355 -9.80 -1.41 1.32
CA MET A 355 -10.60 -0.33 0.73
C MET A 355 -12.05 -0.76 0.50
N SER A 356 -12.25 -1.96 -0.02
CA SER A 356 -13.57 -2.55 -0.22
C SER A 356 -14.30 -2.76 1.10
N GLY A 357 -13.61 -3.18 2.16
CA GLY A 357 -14.18 -3.23 3.51
C GLY A 357 -14.62 -1.87 4.05
N ALA A 358 -13.83 -0.82 3.86
CA ALA A 358 -14.22 0.55 4.21
C ALA A 358 -15.48 0.99 3.45
N ARG A 359 -15.51 0.76 2.14
CA ARG A 359 -16.65 1.05 1.27
C ARG A 359 -17.89 0.24 1.68
N MET A 360 -17.74 -1.02 2.08
CA MET A 360 -18.83 -1.87 2.57
C MET A 360 -19.49 -1.23 3.81
N VAL A 361 -18.69 -0.87 4.82
CA VAL A 361 -19.19 -0.25 6.05
C VAL A 361 -19.84 1.11 5.75
N VAL A 362 -19.16 1.97 5.00
CA VAL A 362 -19.69 3.30 4.66
C VAL A 362 -20.98 3.20 3.86
N ASN A 363 -21.04 2.37 2.82
CA ASN A 363 -22.23 2.26 1.98
C ASN A 363 -23.43 1.67 2.72
N GLN A 364 -23.18 0.73 3.63
CA GLN A 364 -24.24 0.11 4.41
C GLN A 364 -24.84 1.06 5.44
N HIS A 365 -24.00 1.89 6.07
CA HIS A 365 -24.37 2.76 7.18
C HIS A 365 -24.47 4.24 6.79
N TRP A 366 -24.40 4.56 5.50
CA TRP A 366 -24.51 5.93 4.98
C TRP A 366 -25.84 6.58 5.40
N GLY A 367 -26.93 5.81 5.31
CA GLY A 367 -28.28 6.32 5.51
C GLY A 367 -28.78 7.18 4.34
N LYS A 368 -29.99 7.72 4.49
CA LYS A 368 -30.66 8.47 3.43
C LYS A 368 -30.10 9.89 3.33
N PRO A 369 -29.60 10.32 2.15
CA PRO A 369 -29.17 11.70 1.95
C PRO A 369 -30.30 12.69 2.23
N ASN A 370 -29.96 13.83 2.84
CA ASN A 370 -30.88 14.90 3.25
C ASN A 370 -31.87 14.49 4.35
N SER A 371 -31.65 13.36 5.03
CA SER A 371 -32.43 13.00 6.21
C SER A 371 -32.22 14.04 7.32
N PRO A 372 -33.29 14.56 7.95
CA PRO A 372 -33.15 15.42 9.13
C PRO A 372 -32.77 14.62 10.39
N TRP A 373 -32.89 13.29 10.35
CA TRP A 373 -32.75 12.41 11.51
C TRP A 373 -31.28 12.05 11.80
N PRO A 374 -30.86 12.09 13.07
CA PRO A 374 -29.52 11.73 13.49
C PRO A 374 -29.31 10.20 13.52
N GLY A 375 -28.03 9.77 13.52
CA GLY A 375 -27.65 8.37 13.69
C GLY A 375 -27.26 7.62 12.41
N SER A 376 -26.92 8.32 11.32
CA SER A 376 -26.26 7.72 10.15
C SER A 376 -24.94 8.41 9.83
N LEU A 377 -24.07 7.74 9.07
CA LEU A 377 -22.80 8.33 8.64
C LEU A 377 -22.99 9.58 7.78
N TRP A 378 -24.03 9.63 6.93
CA TRP A 378 -24.34 10.83 6.15
C TRP A 378 -24.65 12.02 7.06
N TRP A 379 -25.40 11.81 8.14
CA TRP A 379 -25.71 12.86 9.11
C TRP A 379 -24.46 13.32 9.86
N GLU A 380 -23.63 12.40 10.36
CA GLU A 380 -22.37 12.76 11.03
C GLU A 380 -21.44 13.54 10.09
N HIS A 381 -21.24 13.03 8.88
CA HIS A 381 -20.38 13.63 7.87
C HIS A 381 -20.87 15.02 7.41
N THR A 382 -22.14 15.13 7.03
CA THR A 382 -22.67 16.28 6.29
C THR A 382 -23.34 17.28 7.21
N ASN A 383 -24.30 16.84 8.03
CA ASN A 383 -25.10 17.74 8.86
C ASN A 383 -24.33 18.22 10.08
N LEU A 384 -23.57 17.30 10.70
CA LEU A 384 -22.88 17.60 11.93
C LEU A 384 -21.51 18.24 11.71
N LEU A 385 -20.66 17.62 10.89
CA LEU A 385 -19.30 18.10 10.66
C LEU A 385 -19.18 19.10 9.50
N GLY A 386 -20.19 19.22 8.63
CA GLY A 386 -20.13 20.14 7.48
C GLY A 386 -19.01 19.80 6.49
N ARG A 387 -18.62 18.52 6.39
CA ARG A 387 -17.58 18.07 5.45
C ARG A 387 -18.05 18.25 4.01
N LYS A 388 -17.08 18.38 3.09
CA LYS A 388 -17.36 18.48 1.65
C LYS A 388 -18.19 17.26 1.20
N PRO A 389 -19.21 17.44 0.35
CA PRO A 389 -20.07 16.34 -0.09
C PRO A 389 -19.30 15.13 -0.59
N MET A 390 -19.68 13.94 -0.12
CA MET A 390 -19.10 12.66 -0.50
C MET A 390 -20.20 11.77 -1.10
N SER A 391 -19.92 11.16 -2.26
CA SER A 391 -20.82 10.16 -2.87
C SER A 391 -20.59 8.81 -2.21
N ALA A 392 -21.61 8.29 -1.53
CA ALA A 392 -21.58 7.00 -0.85
C ALA A 392 -22.99 6.39 -0.79
N GLY A 393 -23.07 5.12 -0.39
CA GLY A 393 -24.28 4.30 -0.40
C GLY A 393 -24.34 3.37 -1.60
N TRP A 394 -25.01 2.21 -1.46
CA TRP A 394 -25.13 1.19 -2.52
C TRP A 394 -25.83 1.67 -3.79
N GLN A 395 -26.56 2.77 -3.72
CA GLN A 395 -27.27 3.39 -4.84
C GLN A 395 -26.40 4.41 -5.59
N SER A 396 -25.23 4.77 -5.03
CA SER A 396 -24.29 5.69 -5.66
C SER A 396 -23.66 5.04 -6.89
N LYS A 397 -23.65 5.75 -8.01
CA LYS A 397 -22.92 5.32 -9.22
C LYS A 397 -21.41 5.41 -9.05
N LYS A 398 -20.93 6.30 -8.18
CA LYS A 398 -19.52 6.51 -7.90
C LYS A 398 -19.11 5.80 -6.62
N SER A 399 -17.94 5.19 -6.63
CA SER A 399 -17.30 4.63 -5.44
C SER A 399 -16.91 5.74 -4.44
N ALA A 400 -17.14 5.47 -3.16
CA ALA A 400 -16.80 6.41 -2.09
C ALA A 400 -15.27 6.56 -1.98
N PRO A 401 -14.76 7.80 -1.84
CA PRO A 401 -13.34 8.04 -1.75
C PRO A 401 -12.75 7.49 -0.45
N TRP A 402 -11.67 6.73 -0.58
CA TRP A 402 -11.21 5.82 0.47
C TRP A 402 -10.65 6.57 1.68
N LYS A 403 -9.73 7.52 1.48
CA LYS A 403 -9.17 8.33 2.57
C LYS A 403 -10.24 9.00 3.42
N GLN A 404 -11.19 9.70 2.78
CA GLN A 404 -12.26 10.42 3.47
C GLN A 404 -13.18 9.45 4.22
N SER A 405 -13.43 8.27 3.65
CA SER A 405 -14.16 7.18 4.30
C SER A 405 -13.40 6.64 5.51
N HIS A 406 -12.10 6.36 5.36
CA HIS A 406 -11.23 5.86 6.43
C HIS A 406 -11.16 6.83 7.62
N GLU A 407 -10.92 8.12 7.36
CA GLU A 407 -10.92 9.17 8.39
C GLU A 407 -12.28 9.27 9.09
N LEU A 408 -13.39 9.27 8.34
CA LEU A 408 -14.73 9.34 8.92
C LEU A 408 -15.01 8.15 9.84
N LEU A 409 -14.69 6.93 9.40
CA LEU A 409 -14.86 5.72 10.19
C LEU A 409 -14.00 5.75 11.47
N GLN A 410 -12.78 6.27 11.40
CA GLN A 410 -11.92 6.43 12.57
C GLN A 410 -12.52 7.38 13.61
N MET A 411 -12.94 8.59 13.20
CA MET A 411 -13.52 9.58 14.09
C MET A 411 -14.85 9.12 14.68
N SER A 412 -15.70 8.54 13.84
CA SER A 412 -17.01 8.05 14.25
C SER A 412 -16.88 6.89 15.23
N LEU A 413 -16.08 5.86 14.93
CA LEU A 413 -15.83 4.74 15.85
C LEU A 413 -15.35 5.22 17.23
N ALA A 414 -14.39 6.15 17.27
CA ALA A 414 -13.89 6.72 18.51
C ALA A 414 -15.02 7.41 19.30
N ALA A 415 -15.84 8.23 18.63
CA ALA A 415 -16.94 8.93 19.27
C ALA A 415 -18.02 7.99 19.82
N HIS A 416 -18.37 6.94 19.08
CA HIS A 416 -19.32 5.90 19.50
C HIS A 416 -18.79 5.11 20.70
N ILE A 417 -17.51 4.72 20.70
CA ILE A 417 -16.91 4.05 21.86
C ILE A 417 -16.97 4.93 23.10
N LEU A 418 -16.58 6.21 23.00
CA LEU A 418 -16.60 7.13 24.14
C LEU A 418 -18.01 7.35 24.69
N ASP A 419 -19.01 7.50 23.82
CA ASP A 419 -20.41 7.62 24.24
C ASP A 419 -20.92 6.32 24.87
N GLY A 420 -20.49 5.15 24.39
CA GLY A 420 -20.76 3.86 25.02
C GLY A 420 -20.21 3.76 26.45
N PHE A 421 -18.94 4.15 26.66
CA PHE A 421 -18.35 4.20 28.00
C PHE A 421 -19.10 5.18 28.92
N ARG A 422 -19.48 6.36 28.43
CA ARG A 422 -20.32 7.31 29.16
C ARG A 422 -21.63 6.67 29.63
N ILE A 423 -22.30 5.90 28.77
CA ILE A 423 -23.58 5.23 29.09
C ILE A 423 -23.38 4.14 30.16
N HIS A 424 -22.33 3.32 30.03
CA HIS A 424 -22.17 2.10 30.82
C HIS A 424 -21.25 2.22 32.05
N CYS A 425 -20.55 3.35 32.22
CA CYS A 425 -19.69 3.58 33.39
C CYS A 425 -20.44 3.69 34.72
N GLY A 426 -21.77 3.95 34.67
CA GLY A 426 -22.60 4.07 35.87
C GLY A 426 -22.34 5.34 36.68
N HIS A 427 -21.62 6.31 36.10
CA HIS A 427 -21.27 7.58 36.73
C HIS A 427 -21.96 8.75 36.01
N GLN A 428 -22.33 9.80 36.75
CA GLN A 428 -22.98 10.98 36.14
C GLN A 428 -22.01 11.79 35.28
N ASP A 429 -20.77 11.90 35.74
CA ASP A 429 -19.68 12.53 35.00
C ASP A 429 -18.67 11.49 34.52
N PHE A 430 -18.54 11.40 33.19
CA PHE A 430 -17.64 10.48 32.52
C PHE A 430 -16.18 10.86 32.73
N ASP A 431 -15.86 12.15 32.86
CA ASP A 431 -14.49 12.64 33.02
C ASP A 431 -13.96 12.26 34.41
N THR A 432 -14.77 12.50 35.45
CA THR A 432 -14.47 12.07 36.81
C THR A 432 -14.24 10.55 36.86
N TRP A 433 -15.17 9.74 36.33
CA TRP A 433 -15.00 8.29 36.30
C TRP A 433 -13.72 7.88 35.58
N ALA A 434 -13.48 8.45 34.39
CA ALA A 434 -12.31 8.11 33.60
C ALA A 434 -11.01 8.39 34.36
N SER A 435 -10.93 9.51 35.09
CA SER A 435 -9.73 9.89 35.84
C SER A 435 -9.44 9.02 37.08
N GLU A 436 -10.47 8.40 37.64
CA GLU A 436 -10.38 7.62 38.89
C GLU A 436 -10.46 6.10 38.65
N ALA A 437 -10.93 5.68 37.47
CA ALA A 437 -11.16 4.27 37.15
C ALA A 437 -9.89 3.43 37.32
N SER A 438 -10.05 2.28 37.96
CA SER A 438 -9.06 1.21 37.96
C SER A 438 -9.09 0.42 36.64
N MET A 439 -8.02 -0.32 36.33
CA MET A 439 -7.99 -1.20 35.16
C MET A 439 -9.10 -2.27 35.20
N GLU A 440 -9.45 -2.76 36.40
CA GLU A 440 -10.52 -3.74 36.59
C GLU A 440 -11.89 -3.15 36.26
N GLU A 441 -12.21 -1.97 36.80
CA GLU A 441 -13.46 -1.27 36.48
C GLU A 441 -13.54 -0.90 35.00
N PHE A 442 -12.43 -0.44 34.41
CA PHE A 442 -12.34 -0.15 32.99
C PHE A 442 -12.64 -1.40 32.14
N ASN A 443 -12.09 -2.56 32.50
CA ASN A 443 -12.37 -3.83 31.82
C ASN A 443 -13.85 -4.22 31.91
N VAL A 444 -14.45 -4.13 33.10
CA VAL A 444 -15.87 -4.44 33.32
C VAL A 444 -16.78 -3.51 32.52
N VAL A 445 -16.47 -2.21 32.46
CA VAL A 445 -17.25 -1.25 31.67
C VAL A 445 -17.06 -1.53 30.17
N ALA A 446 -15.84 -1.79 29.71
CA ALA A 446 -15.56 -2.13 28.32
C ALA A 446 -16.35 -3.37 27.85
N GLU A 447 -16.43 -4.41 28.68
CA GLU A 447 -17.26 -5.60 28.38
C GLU A 447 -18.74 -5.25 28.25
N LYS A 448 -19.27 -4.40 29.14
CA LYS A 448 -20.66 -3.92 29.03
C LYS A 448 -20.88 -3.14 27.74
N VAL A 449 -19.95 -2.25 27.38
CA VAL A 449 -20.02 -1.48 26.12
C VAL A 449 -20.03 -2.44 24.94
N TYR A 450 -19.06 -3.36 24.88
CA TYR A 450 -18.95 -4.32 23.79
C TYR A 450 -20.22 -5.16 23.64
N HIS A 451 -20.66 -5.82 24.71
CA HIS A 451 -21.80 -6.74 24.66
C HIS A 451 -23.16 -6.06 24.44
N ASN A 452 -23.33 -4.79 24.81
CA ASN A 452 -24.60 -4.09 24.63
C ASN A 452 -24.66 -3.23 23.35
N LEU A 453 -23.52 -2.90 22.72
CA LEU A 453 -23.47 -1.93 21.63
C LEU A 453 -22.71 -2.38 20.38
N PHE A 454 -21.87 -3.43 20.44
CA PHE A 454 -20.95 -3.83 19.35
C PHE A 454 -21.13 -5.29 18.89
N THR A 455 -22.21 -5.97 19.26
CA THR A 455 -22.40 -7.40 18.95
C THR A 455 -23.72 -7.70 18.25
N SER A 456 -23.78 -8.81 17.51
CA SER A 456 -25.03 -9.30 16.93
C SER A 456 -26.08 -9.61 18.00
N THR A 457 -25.66 -10.13 19.17
CA THR A 457 -26.56 -10.38 20.31
C THR A 457 -27.22 -9.11 20.84
N ALA A 458 -26.49 -7.98 20.86
CA ALA A 458 -27.09 -6.68 21.21
C ALA A 458 -28.18 -6.27 20.21
N PHE A 459 -27.91 -6.44 18.92
CA PHE A 459 -28.86 -6.12 17.85
C PHE A 459 -30.11 -7.01 17.94
N GLU A 460 -29.94 -8.32 18.12
CA GLU A 460 -31.03 -9.28 18.27
C GLU A 460 -31.93 -8.89 19.46
N LYS A 461 -31.33 -8.61 20.62
CA LYS A 461 -32.06 -8.19 21.83
C LYS A 461 -32.91 -6.94 21.61
N GLU A 462 -32.39 -5.94 20.90
CA GLU A 462 -33.13 -4.72 20.57
C GLU A 462 -34.22 -4.99 19.52
N SER A 463 -33.94 -5.84 18.53
CA SER A 463 -34.90 -6.20 17.49
C SER A 463 -36.11 -6.98 18.03
N GLU A 464 -35.92 -7.72 19.13
CA GLU A 464 -36.94 -8.49 19.84
C GLU A 464 -37.65 -7.69 20.94
N ALA A 465 -37.28 -6.43 21.16
CA ALA A 465 -37.97 -5.56 22.11
C ALA A 465 -39.45 -5.35 21.72
N ALA A 466 -40.29 -5.02 22.71
CA ALA A 466 -41.71 -4.77 22.48
C ALA A 466 -41.95 -3.58 21.53
N GLU A 467 -41.07 -2.57 21.57
CA GLU A 467 -41.08 -1.40 20.68
C GLU A 467 -39.66 -1.14 20.15
N PRO A 468 -39.17 -1.85 19.11
CA PRO A 468 -37.78 -1.71 18.64
C PRO A 468 -37.42 -0.28 18.20
N ASP A 469 -36.25 0.21 18.61
CA ASP A 469 -35.72 1.50 18.18
C ASP A 469 -34.82 1.33 16.95
N ILE A 470 -35.34 1.67 15.76
CA ILE A 470 -34.64 1.48 14.47
C ILE A 470 -33.32 2.27 14.43
N VAL A 471 -33.28 3.48 14.98
CA VAL A 471 -32.04 4.28 15.01
C VAL A 471 -31.00 3.59 15.88
N PHE A 472 -31.40 3.10 17.06
CA PHE A 472 -30.48 2.39 17.94
C PHE A 472 -29.99 1.07 17.33
N MET A 473 -30.90 0.29 16.74
CA MET A 473 -30.57 -0.95 16.00
C MET A 473 -29.53 -0.72 14.90
N ASN A 474 -29.72 0.31 14.08
CA ASN A 474 -28.79 0.67 13.01
C ASN A 474 -27.40 1.00 13.55
N ASN A 475 -27.33 1.68 14.71
CA ASN A 475 -26.06 2.06 15.32
C ASN A 475 -25.35 0.88 15.99
N ILE A 476 -26.07 -0.11 16.52
CA ILE A 476 -25.45 -1.37 17.00
C ILE A 476 -24.77 -2.12 15.84
N LEU A 477 -25.43 -2.20 14.68
CA LEU A 477 -24.84 -2.82 13.48
C LEU A 477 -23.65 -2.01 12.98
N TYR A 478 -23.77 -0.68 12.94
CA TYR A 478 -22.65 0.21 12.55
C TYR A 478 -21.44 -0.05 13.43
N ASN A 479 -21.61 0.04 14.75
CA ASN A 479 -20.57 -0.19 15.75
C ASN A 479 -19.84 -1.51 15.55
N ARG A 480 -20.59 -2.61 15.40
CA ARG A 480 -20.02 -3.94 15.13
C ARG A 480 -19.20 -3.94 13.83
N ASP A 481 -19.78 -3.43 12.75
CA ASP A 481 -19.20 -3.51 11.41
C ASP A 481 -17.95 -2.62 11.27
N VAL A 482 -17.95 -1.42 11.86
CA VAL A 482 -16.78 -0.52 11.85
C VAL A 482 -15.66 -1.04 12.76
N LEU A 483 -15.97 -1.75 13.84
CA LEU A 483 -14.96 -2.34 14.72
C LEU A 483 -14.19 -3.48 14.02
N TYR A 484 -14.87 -4.31 13.21
CA TYR A 484 -14.19 -5.29 12.35
C TYR A 484 -13.22 -4.61 11.38
N TYR A 485 -13.66 -3.53 10.72
CA TYR A 485 -12.81 -2.76 9.82
C TYR A 485 -11.58 -2.21 10.52
N TRP A 486 -11.76 -1.59 11.69
CA TRP A 486 -10.65 -1.01 12.43
C TRP A 486 -9.69 -2.06 12.97
N LEU A 487 -10.19 -3.24 13.35
CA LEU A 487 -9.34 -4.37 13.72
C LEU A 487 -8.47 -4.83 12.54
N LEU A 488 -9.00 -4.92 11.32
CA LEU A 488 -8.18 -5.25 10.14
C LEU A 488 -7.04 -4.24 9.95
N VAL A 489 -7.36 -2.94 9.98
CA VAL A 489 -6.39 -1.84 9.78
C VAL A 489 -5.22 -1.96 10.75
N THR A 490 -5.52 -2.13 12.04
CA THR A 490 -4.51 -2.20 13.10
C THR A 490 -3.76 -3.52 13.10
N SER A 491 -4.42 -4.63 12.75
CA SER A 491 -3.78 -5.94 12.57
C SER A 491 -2.77 -5.96 11.42
N ILE A 492 -3.08 -5.30 10.30
CA ILE A 492 -2.14 -5.14 9.18
C ILE A 492 -0.91 -4.36 9.65
N LYS A 493 -1.09 -3.17 10.25
CA LYS A 493 0.06 -2.38 10.77
C LYS A 493 0.90 -3.20 11.75
N ALA A 494 0.25 -3.91 12.68
CA ALA A 494 0.92 -4.76 13.66
C ALA A 494 1.62 -5.99 13.06
N GLY A 495 1.26 -6.41 11.84
CA GLY A 495 1.81 -7.61 11.20
C GLY A 495 1.26 -8.92 11.76
N ASP A 496 0.05 -8.93 12.33
CA ASP A 496 -0.59 -10.17 12.79
C ASP A 496 -1.53 -10.69 11.71
N ILE A 497 -1.00 -11.55 10.84
CA ILE A 497 -1.74 -12.10 9.71
C ILE A 497 -2.87 -13.02 10.17
N GLY A 498 -2.75 -13.62 11.36
CA GLY A 498 -3.81 -14.44 11.94
C GLY A 498 -5.06 -13.61 12.23
N ARG A 499 -4.91 -12.44 12.85
CA ARG A 499 -6.03 -11.50 13.07
C ARG A 499 -6.63 -11.01 11.75
N VAL A 500 -5.81 -10.74 10.74
CA VAL A 500 -6.28 -10.40 9.39
C VAL A 500 -7.18 -11.51 8.83
N ILE A 501 -6.77 -12.78 8.92
CA ILE A 501 -7.56 -13.93 8.46
C ILE A 501 -8.90 -14.04 9.22
N LEU A 502 -8.92 -13.79 10.53
CA LEU A 502 -10.15 -13.82 11.31
C LEU A 502 -11.17 -12.78 10.79
N VAL A 503 -10.74 -11.55 10.52
CA VAL A 503 -11.61 -10.53 9.94
C VAL A 503 -12.04 -10.89 8.51
N LEU A 504 -11.12 -11.39 7.68
CA LEU A 504 -11.44 -11.83 6.31
C LEU A 504 -12.51 -12.92 6.30
N ARG A 505 -12.52 -13.85 7.25
CA ARG A 505 -13.58 -14.87 7.38
C ARG A 505 -14.96 -14.25 7.63
N VAL A 506 -15.04 -13.22 8.46
CA VAL A 506 -16.29 -12.48 8.71
C VAL A 506 -16.71 -11.72 7.45
N TRP A 507 -15.78 -11.01 6.82
CA TRP A 507 -16.05 -10.25 5.60
C TRP A 507 -16.46 -11.14 4.42
N MET A 508 -15.89 -12.32 4.30
CA MET A 508 -16.30 -13.32 3.31
C MET A 508 -17.79 -13.62 3.40
N VAL A 509 -18.38 -13.62 4.61
CA VAL A 509 -19.82 -13.80 4.80
C VAL A 509 -20.55 -12.49 4.52
N MET A 510 -20.15 -11.39 5.16
CA MET A 510 -20.82 -10.08 5.01
C MET A 510 -20.90 -9.61 3.54
N MET A 511 -19.81 -9.77 2.79
CA MET A 511 -19.71 -9.34 1.40
C MET A 511 -20.58 -10.17 0.43
N ARG A 512 -21.08 -11.35 0.85
CA ARG A 512 -22.06 -12.15 0.07
C ARG A 512 -23.50 -11.69 0.23
N ALA A 513 -23.77 -10.73 1.13
CA ALA A 513 -25.10 -10.15 1.24
C ALA A 513 -25.54 -9.55 -0.12
N PRO A 514 -26.84 -9.62 -0.48
CA PRO A 514 -27.30 -9.16 -1.79
C PRO A 514 -26.97 -7.69 -2.07
N LYS A 515 -26.46 -7.42 -3.28
CA LYS A 515 -26.04 -6.08 -3.77
C LYS A 515 -24.93 -5.45 -2.92
N THR A 516 -23.95 -6.28 -2.52
CA THR A 516 -22.79 -5.88 -1.71
C THR A 516 -21.49 -6.02 -2.52
N MET A 517 -20.62 -7.00 -2.22
CA MET A 517 -19.30 -7.17 -2.85
C MET A 517 -18.96 -8.66 -3.10
N PRO A 518 -19.76 -9.39 -3.89
CA PRO A 518 -19.64 -10.84 -4.03
C PRO A 518 -18.30 -11.29 -4.62
N ARG A 519 -17.65 -10.46 -5.46
CA ARG A 519 -16.35 -10.78 -6.07
C ARG A 519 -15.24 -10.87 -5.02
N TYR A 520 -15.17 -9.92 -4.09
CA TYR A 520 -14.23 -10.00 -2.96
C TYR A 520 -14.54 -11.18 -2.03
N ALA A 521 -15.82 -11.46 -1.77
CA ALA A 521 -16.19 -12.65 -1.01
C ALA A 521 -15.73 -13.96 -1.66
N ASN A 522 -15.74 -14.02 -2.99
CA ASN A 522 -15.25 -15.15 -3.77
C ASN A 522 -13.73 -15.27 -3.68
N ALA A 523 -12.99 -14.17 -3.86
CA ALA A 523 -11.53 -14.17 -3.74
C ALA A 523 -11.04 -14.59 -2.33
N ILE A 524 -11.71 -14.12 -1.27
CA ILE A 524 -11.42 -14.56 0.10
C ILE A 524 -11.71 -16.05 0.25
N PHE A 525 -12.90 -16.52 -0.17
CA PHE A 525 -13.29 -17.93 -0.07
C PHE A 525 -12.33 -18.86 -0.84
N GLU A 526 -11.95 -18.49 -2.05
CA GLU A 526 -11.01 -19.23 -2.89
C GLU A 526 -9.60 -19.28 -2.29
N THR A 527 -9.15 -18.18 -1.69
CA THR A 527 -7.84 -18.11 -1.02
C THR A 527 -7.83 -18.97 0.23
N LEU A 528 -8.84 -18.84 1.10
CA LEU A 528 -8.95 -19.69 2.29
C LEU A 528 -9.09 -21.17 1.94
N GLY A 529 -9.83 -21.50 0.87
CA GLY A 529 -9.94 -22.86 0.34
C GLY A 529 -8.58 -23.43 -0.11
N ARG A 530 -7.78 -22.67 -0.86
CA ARG A 530 -6.42 -23.08 -1.25
C ARG A 530 -5.52 -23.32 -0.05
N LEU A 531 -5.59 -22.44 0.96
CA LEU A 531 -4.79 -22.57 2.18
C LEU A 531 -5.12 -23.85 2.98
N GLN A 532 -6.31 -24.44 2.82
CA GLN A 532 -6.63 -25.75 3.41
C GLN A 532 -5.95 -26.92 2.71
N GLU A 533 -5.64 -26.79 1.42
CA GLU A 533 -5.03 -27.85 0.61
C GLU A 533 -3.49 -27.74 0.57
N TYR A 534 -2.95 -26.55 0.86
CA TYR A 534 -1.51 -26.33 0.84
C TYR A 534 -0.79 -27.13 1.93
N PRO A 535 0.38 -27.72 1.60
CA PRO A 535 1.27 -28.26 2.62
C PRO A 535 1.61 -27.17 3.66
N GLU A 536 1.78 -27.57 4.91
CA GLU A 536 1.98 -26.64 6.04
C GLU A 536 3.12 -25.64 5.78
N LYS A 537 4.22 -26.09 5.18
CA LYS A 537 5.35 -25.22 4.80
C LYS A 537 4.94 -24.12 3.81
N LEU A 538 4.18 -24.47 2.76
CA LEU A 538 3.70 -23.51 1.77
C LEU A 538 2.72 -22.53 2.41
N LYS A 539 1.77 -23.02 3.21
CA LYS A 539 0.80 -22.21 3.94
C LYS A 539 1.49 -21.19 4.85
N LYS A 540 2.46 -21.63 5.66
CA LYS A 540 3.20 -20.75 6.58
C LYS A 540 4.00 -19.67 5.83
N ILE A 541 4.72 -20.04 4.76
CA ILE A 541 5.46 -19.05 3.95
C ILE A 541 4.51 -18.09 3.24
N PHE A 542 3.35 -18.57 2.75
CA PHE A 542 2.33 -17.71 2.15
C PHE A 542 1.84 -16.64 3.15
N LEU A 543 1.43 -17.06 4.35
CA LEU A 543 0.87 -16.17 5.36
C LEU A 543 1.90 -15.16 5.89
N HIS A 544 3.10 -15.63 6.21
CA HIS A 544 4.16 -14.79 6.77
C HIS A 544 4.80 -13.80 5.77
N ASN A 545 4.41 -13.86 4.50
CA ASN A 545 4.89 -12.94 3.47
C ASN A 545 3.75 -12.18 2.76
N TRP A 546 2.51 -12.30 3.22
CA TRP A 546 1.37 -11.59 2.61
C TRP A 546 1.36 -10.08 2.96
N LEU A 547 2.21 -9.68 3.90
CA LEU A 547 2.51 -8.30 4.26
C LEU A 547 4.02 -8.03 4.11
N VAL A 548 4.38 -6.78 3.90
CA VAL A 548 5.77 -6.32 3.78
C VAL A 548 6.08 -5.26 4.83
N ASN A 549 7.35 -5.11 5.20
CA ASN A 549 7.80 -4.11 6.17
C ASN A 549 9.12 -3.50 5.70
N LEU A 550 9.10 -2.25 5.24
CA LEU A 550 10.28 -1.61 4.66
C LEU A 550 11.22 -1.02 5.72
N THR A 551 10.74 -0.85 6.95
CA THR A 551 11.50 -0.23 8.05
C THR A 551 12.12 -1.26 8.99
N GLY A 552 11.61 -2.49 8.99
CA GLY A 552 11.93 -3.55 9.94
C GLY A 552 11.42 -3.27 11.36
N LYS A 553 10.58 -2.24 11.55
CA LYS A 553 10.09 -1.82 12.88
C LYS A 553 8.73 -2.46 13.20
N PRO A 554 8.43 -2.71 14.48
CA PRO A 554 7.07 -3.04 14.90
C PRO A 554 6.08 -1.97 14.44
N ASN A 555 4.85 -2.37 14.13
CA ASN A 555 3.80 -1.49 13.60
C ASN A 555 4.11 -0.82 12.24
N GLY A 556 5.09 -1.35 11.50
CA GLY A 556 5.53 -0.87 10.18
C GLY A 556 5.17 -1.78 9.01
N PHE A 557 4.21 -2.70 9.21
CA PHE A 557 3.76 -3.58 8.13
C PHE A 557 2.73 -2.88 7.24
N LYS A 558 2.76 -3.21 5.95
CA LYS A 558 1.80 -2.78 4.93
C LYS A 558 1.53 -3.89 3.94
N GLU A 559 0.48 -3.71 3.15
CA GLU A 559 0.06 -4.66 2.13
C GLU A 559 1.00 -4.65 0.91
N VAL A 560 1.14 -5.81 0.24
CA VAL A 560 2.03 -5.96 -0.92
C VAL A 560 1.55 -5.11 -2.10
N ASP A 561 0.24 -5.06 -2.34
CA ASP A 561 -0.34 -4.27 -3.42
C ASP A 561 -0.20 -2.76 -3.14
N LEU A 562 -0.28 -2.30 -1.88
CA LEU A 562 0.05 -0.90 -1.54
C LEU A 562 1.50 -0.53 -1.88
N LEU A 563 2.46 -1.44 -1.67
CA LEU A 563 3.85 -1.23 -2.10
C LEU A 563 3.95 -1.05 -3.63
N GLN A 564 3.19 -1.82 -4.39
CA GLN A 564 3.14 -1.73 -5.84
C GLN A 564 2.50 -0.43 -6.32
N GLU A 565 1.45 0.04 -5.63
CA GLU A 565 0.82 1.34 -5.88
C GLU A 565 1.77 2.52 -5.65
N HIS A 566 2.61 2.45 -4.61
CA HIS A 566 3.66 3.46 -4.41
C HIS A 566 4.63 3.49 -5.58
N THR A 567 5.04 2.33 -6.10
CA THR A 567 5.89 2.25 -7.29
C THR A 567 5.22 2.90 -8.50
N ASN A 568 3.93 2.63 -8.72
CA ASN A 568 3.13 3.29 -9.77
C ASN A 568 3.08 4.81 -9.58
N PHE A 569 2.91 5.29 -8.35
CA PHE A 569 2.91 6.71 -8.03
C PHE A 569 4.23 7.40 -8.37
N TRP A 570 5.37 6.83 -7.93
CA TRP A 570 6.69 7.40 -8.25
C TRP A 570 6.91 7.52 -9.76
N ILE A 571 6.47 6.53 -10.53
CA ILE A 571 6.57 6.55 -12.00
C ILE A 571 5.68 7.64 -12.60
N LYS A 572 4.39 7.68 -12.23
CA LYS A 572 3.41 8.62 -12.79
C LYS A 572 3.70 10.07 -12.44
N VAL A 573 4.15 10.32 -11.21
CA VAL A 573 4.17 11.67 -10.63
C VAL A 573 5.55 12.30 -10.66
N ILE A 574 6.60 11.53 -10.37
CA ILE A 574 7.97 12.07 -10.26
C ILE A 574 8.80 11.78 -11.50
N TYR A 575 8.72 10.56 -12.01
CA TYR A 575 9.63 10.07 -13.05
C TYR A 575 9.06 10.08 -14.46
N ASP A 576 7.82 10.52 -14.64
CA ASP A 576 7.22 10.67 -15.97
C ASP A 576 7.99 11.74 -16.77
N ALA A 577 8.48 11.36 -17.94
CA ALA A 577 9.25 12.28 -18.77
C ALA A 577 8.34 13.36 -19.37
N LYS A 578 8.81 14.61 -19.36
CA LYS A 578 8.07 15.73 -19.99
C LYS A 578 8.34 15.79 -21.50
N GLY A 579 7.29 16.05 -22.28
CA GLY A 579 7.35 16.32 -23.72
C GLY A 579 7.74 15.10 -24.58
N VAL A 580 8.57 15.33 -25.61
CA VAL A 580 8.91 14.31 -26.63
C VAL A 580 9.70 13.09 -26.14
N ASN A 581 10.18 13.11 -24.89
CA ASN A 581 10.92 12.00 -24.28
C ASN A 581 10.02 11.05 -23.47
N ARG A 582 8.71 11.32 -23.43
CA ARG A 582 7.74 10.43 -22.80
C ARG A 582 7.57 9.19 -23.67
N SER A 583 8.23 8.11 -23.28
CA SER A 583 8.18 6.83 -24.01
C SER A 583 8.27 5.65 -23.04
N TRP A 584 7.81 4.49 -23.48
CA TRP A 584 7.92 3.26 -22.70
C TRP A 584 9.37 2.84 -22.48
N GLU A 585 10.29 3.14 -23.39
CA GLU A 585 11.72 2.88 -23.17
C GLU A 585 12.28 3.71 -22.01
N TRP A 586 11.83 4.95 -21.86
CA TRP A 586 12.19 5.78 -20.70
C TRP A 586 11.60 5.19 -19.42
N LEU A 587 10.30 4.88 -19.42
CA LEU A 587 9.60 4.33 -18.26
C LEU A 587 10.22 2.99 -17.81
N SER A 588 10.53 2.13 -18.77
CA SER A 588 11.17 0.84 -18.57
C SER A 588 12.56 0.97 -17.93
N MET A 589 13.32 2.01 -18.31
CA MET A 589 14.63 2.27 -17.73
C MET A 589 14.54 2.89 -16.33
N ILE A 590 13.67 3.90 -16.15
CA ILE A 590 13.58 4.68 -14.92
C ILE A 590 12.90 3.89 -13.79
N SER A 591 11.96 2.99 -14.11
CA SER A 591 11.24 2.19 -13.10
C SER A 591 12.20 1.36 -12.25
N VAL A 592 13.18 0.71 -12.88
CA VAL A 592 14.22 -0.09 -12.22
C VAL A 592 15.14 0.77 -11.33
N CYS A 593 15.13 2.09 -11.51
CA CYS A 593 15.99 3.04 -10.79
C CYS A 593 15.28 3.78 -9.65
N ILE A 594 13.96 3.64 -9.49
CA ILE A 594 13.14 4.45 -8.54
C ILE A 594 13.78 4.54 -7.17
N TYR A 595 14.08 3.40 -6.55
CA TYR A 595 14.61 3.37 -5.18
C TYR A 595 16.07 3.81 -5.10
N SER A 596 16.90 3.52 -6.11
CA SER A 596 18.26 4.05 -6.18
C SER A 596 18.28 5.58 -6.29
N LEU A 597 17.36 6.16 -7.06
CA LEU A 597 17.20 7.61 -7.20
C LEU A 597 16.60 8.25 -5.94
N ARG A 598 15.60 7.62 -5.33
CA ARG A 598 15.03 8.03 -4.04
C ARG A 598 16.08 8.04 -2.93
N ASP A 599 16.91 7.00 -2.87
CA ASP A 599 18.00 6.93 -1.89
C ASP A 599 19.09 7.95 -2.17
N ALA A 600 19.38 8.25 -3.45
CA ALA A 600 20.24 9.35 -3.83
C ALA A 600 19.69 10.70 -3.32
N MET A 601 18.38 10.93 -3.45
CA MET A 601 17.72 12.13 -2.92
C MET A 601 17.89 12.25 -1.41
N ARG A 602 17.53 11.19 -0.66
CA ARG A 602 17.65 11.16 0.80
C ARG A 602 19.09 11.38 1.26
N LYS A 603 20.06 10.75 0.59
CA LYS A 603 21.50 10.90 0.91
C LYS A 603 22.00 12.32 0.65
N VAL A 604 21.64 12.93 -0.47
CA VAL A 604 22.02 14.32 -0.77
C VAL A 604 21.40 15.27 0.25
N GLN A 605 20.09 15.16 0.51
CA GLN A 605 19.42 16.00 1.51
C GLN A 605 20.06 15.88 2.89
N THR A 606 20.28 14.65 3.37
CA THR A 606 20.95 14.39 4.66
C THR A 606 22.37 14.95 4.67
N SER A 607 23.12 14.77 3.58
CA SER A 607 24.51 15.25 3.48
C SER A 607 24.62 16.77 3.47
N PHE A 608 23.60 17.46 2.95
CA PHE A 608 23.53 18.91 2.93
C PHE A 608 22.83 19.52 4.16
N ASP A 609 22.54 18.69 5.17
CA ASP A 609 21.76 19.05 6.36
C ASP A 609 20.44 19.75 6.00
N ILE A 610 19.85 19.39 4.84
CA ILE A 610 18.57 19.90 4.40
C ILE A 610 17.52 19.15 5.23
N PRO A 611 16.71 19.85 6.04
CA PRO A 611 15.62 19.18 6.74
C PRO A 611 14.71 18.59 5.66
N VAL A 612 14.26 17.35 5.88
CA VAL A 612 13.20 16.80 5.05
C VAL A 612 11.96 17.68 5.33
N TYR A 613 11.60 18.53 4.38
CA TYR A 613 10.38 19.33 4.45
C TYR A 613 9.20 18.38 4.25
N GLY A 614 8.13 18.54 5.04
CA GLY A 614 6.98 17.63 5.03
C GLY A 614 7.14 16.32 5.80
N THR A 615 8.06 16.22 6.78
CA THR A 615 8.24 14.99 7.58
C THR A 615 7.01 14.67 8.39
N ARG A 616 6.33 13.59 7.96
CA ARG A 616 5.06 13.06 8.46
C ARG A 616 3.92 13.96 8.03
N HIS A 617 2.99 13.42 7.23
CA HIS A 617 1.60 13.84 7.37
C HIS A 617 1.29 13.70 8.87
N THR A 618 1.37 14.81 9.62
CA THR A 618 0.70 14.89 10.90
C THR A 618 -0.75 14.72 10.55
N ILE A 619 -1.29 13.53 10.82
CA ILE A 619 -2.74 13.30 10.81
C ILE A 619 -3.32 14.48 11.57
N PRO A 620 -4.16 15.32 10.93
CA PRO A 620 -4.74 16.47 11.59
C PRO A 620 -5.39 16.01 12.90
N ASP A 621 -5.25 16.80 13.96
CA ASP A 621 -5.87 16.45 15.23
C ASP A 621 -7.40 16.37 15.07
N MET A 622 -7.95 15.17 15.22
CA MET A 622 -9.38 14.86 15.07
C MET A 622 -10.16 15.04 16.38
N SER A 623 -9.53 15.53 17.45
CA SER A 623 -10.14 15.61 18.79
C SER A 623 -11.42 16.45 18.82
N ASN A 624 -11.51 17.51 18.00
CA ASN A 624 -12.68 18.38 17.95
C ASN A 624 -13.87 17.70 17.28
N GLU A 625 -13.63 17.01 16.16
CA GLU A 625 -14.62 16.24 15.41
C GLU A 625 -15.17 15.11 16.28
N ILE A 626 -14.29 14.33 16.93
CA ILE A 626 -14.67 13.26 17.84
C ILE A 626 -15.54 13.81 18.98
N ARG A 627 -15.08 14.88 19.66
CA ARG A 627 -15.86 15.53 20.73
C ARG A 627 -17.23 15.99 20.23
N ARG A 628 -17.29 16.57 19.03
CA ARG A 628 -18.55 17.06 18.46
C ARG A 628 -19.53 15.94 18.15
N ILE A 629 -19.05 14.82 17.61
CA ILE A 629 -19.86 13.60 17.39
C ILE A 629 -20.33 13.05 18.74
N THR A 630 -19.44 12.82 19.71
CA THR A 630 -19.79 12.27 21.03
C THR A 630 -20.87 13.11 21.73
N MET A 631 -20.74 14.44 21.76
CA MET A 631 -21.75 15.32 22.34
C MET A 631 -23.12 15.13 21.68
N LYS A 632 -23.16 14.99 20.36
CA LYS A 632 -24.41 14.85 19.62
C LYS A 632 -25.01 13.45 19.72
N LEU A 633 -24.19 12.40 19.81
CA LEU A 633 -24.67 11.05 20.15
C LEU A 633 -25.37 11.03 21.51
N GLN A 634 -24.81 11.74 22.49
CA GLN A 634 -25.40 11.92 23.82
C GLN A 634 -26.71 12.72 23.78
N GLU A 635 -26.72 13.89 23.15
CA GLU A 635 -27.89 14.77 23.05
C GLU A 635 -29.09 14.07 22.40
N GLU A 636 -28.85 13.34 21.31
CA GLU A 636 -29.89 12.64 20.53
C GLU A 636 -30.15 11.20 21.02
N LYS A 637 -29.44 10.76 22.08
CA LYS A 637 -29.51 9.42 22.68
C LYS A 637 -29.40 8.32 21.62
N ILE A 638 -28.41 8.39 20.73
CA ILE A 638 -28.28 7.48 19.58
C ILE A 638 -27.96 6.04 20.00
N GLN A 639 -27.11 5.86 21.01
CA GLN A 639 -26.72 4.55 21.53
C GLN A 639 -27.56 4.07 22.70
N GLN A 640 -28.80 4.54 22.82
CA GLN A 640 -29.74 4.13 23.86
C GLN A 640 -31.11 3.89 23.24
N HIS A 641 -31.84 2.91 23.76
CA HIS A 641 -33.23 2.68 23.40
C HIS A 641 -34.10 3.88 23.77
N VAL A 642 -34.85 4.41 22.80
CA VAL A 642 -35.85 5.45 23.00
C VAL A 642 -37.20 4.95 22.48
N SER A 643 -38.10 4.64 23.40
CA SER A 643 -39.46 4.19 23.07
C SER A 643 -40.19 5.27 22.25
N SER A 644 -40.87 4.84 21.18
CA SER A 644 -41.60 5.74 20.28
C SER A 644 -40.76 6.87 19.67
N ARG A 645 -39.47 6.64 19.37
CA ARG A 645 -38.62 7.62 18.68
C ARG A 645 -39.27 8.08 17.36
N PRO A 646 -39.49 9.39 17.14
CA PRO A 646 -40.15 9.90 15.93
C PRO A 646 -39.48 9.46 14.63
N ALA A 647 -38.15 9.38 14.63
CA ALA A 647 -37.33 8.97 13.50
C ALA A 647 -37.64 7.55 12.98
N ASN A 648 -38.20 6.66 13.81
CA ASN A 648 -38.47 5.27 13.42
C ASN A 648 -39.48 5.14 12.28
N ASN A 649 -40.29 6.17 12.03
CA ASN A 649 -41.23 6.16 10.91
C ASN A 649 -40.60 6.56 9.57
N GLU A 650 -39.40 7.14 9.59
CA GLU A 650 -38.76 7.74 8.41
C GLU A 650 -37.36 7.18 8.10
N VAL A 651 -36.67 6.63 9.11
CA VAL A 651 -35.37 5.97 8.97
C VAL A 651 -35.58 4.52 8.54
N GLU A 652 -34.92 4.12 7.46
CA GLU A 652 -34.95 2.74 6.99
C GLU A 652 -34.03 1.85 7.86
N PRO A 653 -34.48 0.64 8.25
CA PRO A 653 -33.61 -0.33 8.90
C PRO A 653 -32.44 -0.74 8.00
N VAL A 654 -31.25 -0.72 8.57
CA VAL A 654 -30.04 -1.22 7.93
C VAL A 654 -30.07 -2.75 7.94
N LYS A 655 -29.70 -3.36 6.82
CA LYS A 655 -29.60 -4.83 6.72
C LYS A 655 -28.41 -5.32 7.54
N ASP A 656 -28.58 -6.37 8.35
CA ASP A 656 -27.44 -7.07 8.94
C ASP A 656 -26.73 -7.87 7.84
N LEU A 657 -25.58 -7.37 7.37
CA LEU A 657 -24.81 -8.01 6.31
C LEU A 657 -24.33 -9.40 6.69
N LEU A 658 -24.03 -9.66 7.97
CA LEU A 658 -23.59 -10.97 8.43
C LEU A 658 -24.76 -11.97 8.34
N SER A 659 -25.94 -11.57 8.81
CA SER A 659 -27.17 -12.37 8.72
C SER A 659 -27.58 -12.60 7.25
N GLU A 660 -27.68 -11.56 6.44
CA GLU A 660 -28.05 -11.68 5.02
C GLU A 660 -27.02 -12.49 4.21
N GLY A 661 -25.73 -12.28 4.48
CA GLY A 661 -24.64 -13.02 3.86
C GLY A 661 -24.66 -14.51 4.21
N SER A 662 -24.99 -14.85 5.46
CA SER A 662 -25.09 -16.25 5.91
C SER A 662 -26.16 -17.04 5.15
N LYS A 663 -27.25 -16.38 4.72
CA LYS A 663 -28.31 -17.01 3.92
C LYS A 663 -27.83 -17.51 2.56
N TYR A 664 -26.71 -16.99 2.04
CA TYR A 664 -26.12 -17.48 0.79
C TYR A 664 -25.86 -18.98 0.86
N ALA A 665 -25.32 -19.49 1.97
CA ALA A 665 -24.97 -20.90 2.12
C ALA A 665 -26.18 -21.86 2.06
N ASN A 666 -27.39 -21.34 2.27
CA ASN A 666 -28.63 -22.13 2.20
C ASN A 666 -29.24 -22.19 0.79
N LYS A 667 -28.68 -21.48 -0.19
CA LYS A 667 -29.15 -21.52 -1.59
C LYS A 667 -28.70 -22.83 -2.25
N ARG A 668 -29.55 -23.39 -3.12
CA ARG A 668 -29.20 -24.60 -3.89
C ARG A 668 -27.98 -24.38 -4.81
N SER A 669 -27.83 -23.18 -5.35
CA SER A 669 -26.69 -22.77 -6.18
C SER A 669 -25.46 -22.34 -5.37
N ALA A 670 -25.54 -22.32 -4.04
CA ALA A 670 -24.43 -21.88 -3.21
C ALA A 670 -23.19 -22.75 -3.46
N PHE A 671 -22.08 -22.10 -3.80
CA PHE A 671 -20.81 -22.77 -4.04
C PHE A 671 -20.84 -23.81 -5.17
N SER A 672 -21.88 -23.84 -6.02
CA SER A 672 -21.97 -24.78 -7.15
C SER A 672 -20.76 -24.68 -8.08
N LYS A 673 -20.24 -23.46 -8.26
CA LYS A 673 -19.01 -23.20 -9.03
C LYS A 673 -17.73 -23.82 -8.45
N TYR A 674 -17.76 -24.28 -7.20
CA TYR A 674 -16.63 -24.88 -6.50
C TYR A 674 -16.77 -26.40 -6.29
N GLN A 675 -17.79 -27.02 -6.90
CA GLN A 675 -18.06 -28.46 -6.83
C GLN A 675 -17.60 -29.15 -8.10
N GLU A 676 -17.35 -30.46 -8.00
CA GLU A 676 -17.06 -31.29 -9.17
C GLU A 676 -18.28 -31.32 -10.09
N GLU A 677 -18.05 -31.28 -11.40
CA GLU A 677 -19.14 -31.41 -12.38
C GLU A 677 -19.52 -32.88 -12.52
N ASP A 678 -20.80 -33.18 -12.35
CA ASP A 678 -21.35 -34.54 -12.50
C ASP A 678 -21.54 -34.97 -13.97
N TYR A 679 -21.10 -34.15 -14.93
CA TYR A 679 -21.21 -34.40 -16.37
C TYR A 679 -19.83 -34.34 -17.05
N MET A 680 -19.63 -35.17 -18.07
CA MET A 680 -18.44 -35.12 -18.92
C MET A 680 -18.72 -34.29 -20.16
N MET A 681 -17.99 -33.18 -20.35
CA MET A 681 -17.99 -32.48 -21.62
C MET A 681 -17.25 -33.31 -22.68
N VAL A 682 -17.94 -33.60 -23.79
CA VAL A 682 -17.36 -34.27 -24.96
C VAL A 682 -17.12 -33.20 -26.02
N ASN A 683 -15.87 -33.00 -26.43
CA ASN A 683 -15.55 -32.12 -27.56
C ASN A 683 -16.00 -32.80 -28.87
N LEU A 684 -17.03 -32.26 -29.50
CA LEU A 684 -17.60 -32.80 -30.74
C LEU A 684 -16.96 -32.22 -32.03
N GLY A 685 -15.90 -31.43 -31.90
CA GLY A 685 -15.28 -30.70 -33.01
C GLY A 685 -16.03 -29.42 -33.38
N PHE A 686 -15.60 -28.76 -34.47
CA PHE A 686 -16.34 -27.63 -35.05
C PHE A 686 -17.69 -28.13 -35.57
N GLN A 687 -18.77 -27.75 -34.90
CA GLN A 687 -20.12 -27.86 -35.45
C GLN A 687 -20.47 -26.55 -36.18
N ASP A 688 -21.26 -26.69 -37.24
CA ASP A 688 -21.77 -25.57 -38.05
C ASP A 688 -22.39 -24.49 -37.14
N GLU A 689 -22.01 -23.22 -37.32
CA GLU A 689 -22.40 -22.07 -36.47
C GLU A 689 -23.93 -21.95 -36.31
N SER A 690 -24.70 -22.57 -37.20
CA SER A 690 -26.16 -22.61 -37.19
C SER A 690 -26.80 -23.48 -36.08
N LEU A 691 -26.02 -24.27 -35.33
CA LEU A 691 -26.51 -25.15 -34.24
C LEU A 691 -26.05 -24.75 -32.83
N VAL A 692 -25.40 -23.60 -32.68
CA VAL A 692 -24.96 -23.11 -31.37
C VAL A 692 -26.18 -22.49 -30.66
N GLU A 693 -26.92 -23.30 -29.90
CA GLU A 693 -27.60 -22.75 -28.72
C GLU A 693 -26.51 -22.15 -27.84
N THR A 694 -26.47 -20.82 -27.77
CA THR A 694 -25.66 -20.11 -26.78
C THR A 694 -26.05 -20.64 -25.41
N VAL A 695 -25.19 -21.50 -24.85
CA VAL A 695 -25.21 -21.78 -23.42
C VAL A 695 -24.80 -20.47 -22.79
N ASP A 696 -25.78 -19.68 -22.35
CA ASP A 696 -25.57 -18.60 -21.41
C ASP A 696 -24.90 -19.24 -20.19
N TRP A 697 -23.59 -19.03 -20.08
CA TRP A 697 -22.97 -19.10 -18.78
C TRP A 697 -23.62 -17.96 -18.01
N ASP A 698 -24.42 -18.28 -17.01
CA ASP A 698 -24.99 -17.29 -16.07
C ASP A 698 -23.82 -16.52 -15.43
N ASP A 699 -23.30 -15.51 -16.12
CA ASP A 699 -22.46 -14.44 -15.61
C ASP A 699 -23.36 -13.43 -14.86
N GLU A 700 -24.30 -13.95 -14.03
CA GLU A 700 -25.17 -13.16 -13.15
C GLU A 700 -24.38 -12.36 -12.07
N ASP A 701 -23.04 -12.45 -12.07
CA ASP A 701 -22.12 -11.67 -11.23
C ASP A 701 -21.48 -10.46 -11.99
N GLU A 702 -22.01 -10.06 -13.16
CA GLU A 702 -21.75 -8.77 -13.79
C GLU A 702 -22.51 -7.62 -13.10
N GLY A 703 -22.24 -7.42 -11.81
CA GLY A 703 -22.41 -6.11 -11.22
C GLY A 703 -21.34 -5.18 -11.80
N ASP A 704 -21.76 -4.11 -12.47
CA ASP A 704 -20.93 -2.94 -12.80
C ASP A 704 -20.47 -2.25 -11.49
N GLU A 705 -19.61 -2.90 -10.71
CA GLU A 705 -18.88 -2.24 -9.65
C GLU A 705 -17.77 -1.41 -10.30
N GLU A 706 -18.04 -0.11 -10.47
CA GLU A 706 -17.03 0.86 -10.91
C GLU A 706 -15.80 0.76 -9.99
N GLU A 707 -14.70 0.29 -10.56
CA GLU A 707 -13.44 0.08 -9.85
C GLU A 707 -12.93 1.43 -9.32
N TYR A 708 -12.63 1.48 -8.02
CA TYR A 708 -12.20 2.71 -7.38
C TYR A 708 -10.79 3.08 -7.85
N GLN A 709 -10.63 4.26 -8.44
CA GLN A 709 -9.32 4.77 -8.83
C GLN A 709 -8.60 5.41 -7.65
N LEU A 710 -7.43 4.89 -7.33
CA LEU A 710 -6.56 5.41 -6.27
C LEU A 710 -6.09 6.84 -6.53
N THR A 711 -6.09 7.64 -5.47
CA THR A 711 -5.62 9.03 -5.52
C THR A 711 -4.27 9.18 -4.79
N PRO A 712 -3.47 10.23 -5.11
CA PRO A 712 -2.28 10.57 -4.33
C PRO A 712 -2.56 10.73 -2.83
N GLU A 713 -3.73 11.26 -2.48
CA GLU A 713 -4.15 11.44 -1.09
C GLU A 713 -4.33 10.10 -0.36
N ASP A 714 -4.85 9.07 -1.05
CA ASP A 714 -4.99 7.72 -0.49
C ASP A 714 -3.63 7.11 -0.18
N LEU A 715 -2.65 7.25 -1.08
CA LEU A 715 -1.30 6.73 -0.89
C LEU A 715 -0.56 7.48 0.22
N ALA A 716 -0.82 8.78 0.38
CA ALA A 716 -0.20 9.61 1.41
C ALA A 716 -0.60 9.21 2.84
N MET A 717 -1.59 8.33 3.01
CA MET A 717 -1.96 7.72 4.30
C MET A 717 -0.90 6.73 4.81
N ASP A 718 0.03 6.30 3.96
CA ASP A 718 1.16 5.48 4.36
C ASP A 718 2.29 6.33 4.95
N GLU A 719 2.33 6.42 6.28
CA GLU A 719 3.31 7.22 7.02
C GLU A 719 4.78 6.82 6.77
N GLU A 720 5.04 5.59 6.27
CA GLU A 720 6.41 5.12 6.01
C GLU A 720 6.93 5.55 4.64
N GLU A 721 6.05 5.92 3.70
CA GLU A 721 6.43 6.44 2.40
C GLU A 721 6.26 7.98 2.38
N PRO A 722 7.35 8.74 2.22
CA PRO A 722 7.29 10.21 2.27
C PRO A 722 6.79 10.79 0.94
N ILE A 723 5.52 10.50 0.61
CA ILE A 723 4.86 11.02 -0.60
C ILE A 723 4.71 12.53 -0.56
N SER A 724 4.63 13.14 0.63
CA SER A 724 4.62 14.60 0.80
C SER A 724 5.85 15.29 0.20
N MET A 725 7.00 14.60 0.09
CA MET A 725 8.16 15.11 -0.65
C MET A 725 7.89 15.22 -2.15
N ALA A 726 7.06 14.34 -2.71
CA ALA A 726 6.60 14.40 -4.09
C ALA A 726 5.62 15.56 -4.28
N ASP A 727 4.67 15.75 -3.35
CA ASP A 727 3.69 16.83 -3.43
C ASP A 727 4.36 18.21 -3.40
N GLU A 728 5.38 18.45 -2.58
CA GLU A 728 6.14 19.72 -2.64
C GLU A 728 6.85 19.92 -3.99
N LEU A 729 7.39 18.85 -4.60
CA LEU A 729 8.02 18.91 -5.93
C LEU A 729 7.00 19.12 -7.06
N VAL A 730 5.81 18.54 -6.91
CA VAL A 730 4.68 18.66 -7.84
C VAL A 730 4.02 20.03 -7.74
N ASP A 731 3.80 20.55 -6.53
CA ASP A 731 3.26 21.90 -6.29
C ASP A 731 4.20 22.98 -6.82
N VAL A 732 5.52 22.80 -6.66
CA VAL A 732 6.52 23.67 -7.31
C VAL A 732 6.41 23.55 -8.83
N ALA A 733 6.27 22.35 -9.39
CA ALA A 733 6.11 22.17 -10.83
C ALA A 733 4.79 22.76 -11.38
N ILE A 734 3.69 22.65 -10.64
CA ILE A 734 2.37 23.20 -11.00
C ILE A 734 2.37 24.73 -10.88
N SER A 735 2.94 25.29 -9.82
CA SER A 735 3.05 26.74 -9.64
C SER A 735 3.89 27.44 -10.72
N ILE A 736 4.85 26.72 -11.33
CA ILE A 736 5.65 27.21 -12.47
C ILE A 736 4.89 27.07 -13.81
N MET A 737 3.86 26.20 -13.89
CA MET A 737 3.01 26.06 -15.09
C MET A 737 1.83 27.04 -15.09
N ASP A 738 1.37 27.47 -13.92
CA ASP A 738 0.31 28.48 -13.76
C ASP A 738 0.85 29.93 -13.72
N SER A 739 2.17 30.11 -13.82
CA SER A 739 2.87 31.41 -13.96
C SER A 739 3.46 31.59 -15.36
#